data_AF-A0A7W8AAJ8-F1
#
_entry.id   AF-A0A7W8AAJ8-F1
#
_cell.length_a   1.000
_cell.length_b   1.000
_cell.length_c   1.000
_cell.angle_alpha   90.00
_cell.angle_beta   90.00
_cell.angle_gamma   90.00
#
_symmetry.space_group_name_H-M   'P 1'
#
loop_
_entity.id
_entity.type
_entity.pdbx_description
1 polymer ?
#
loop_
_entity_poly.entity_id
_entity_poly.type
_entity_poly.pdbx_seq_one_letter_code
_entity_poly.pdbx_strand_id
1 'polypeptide(L)'
;MIGDAIAAEWMKFRTLRSNHWLLAASLLSVLISMGVAAMVVRGFAGQDTADRLRFTGIGDGLGPGLQVALFVMGVLGALSMTAEHATGQIRTSLTAVPKRHVLLLAKVPVLLGVGLVAGQVLAFSMHYGAMAVLGGHAGHVLMDGRTLGTPLSEPGALRSVLLSGVAIGLVTLVGLGIGAVVRSTAGTLVVLIMIVLVLPTAAATLPQPWRARAGSVMFEGLVGDGLLPPVAALALLLAYPVAALSAGAVAIALRGRRTHPLIAGLAATGVLLATVVVAQPAQASDFPWKACKKEMECAAVQVPVDWDKPQGRKITLPLVRLPATGSHRRIGTVFALPGGPGGSGIEDLEKKGAAFAQLRQRFDVVSFTPRNGLDLGVLSKDCLLGGPWIRLPSNEAEFDRQAEVNRAAADKCRAKDPELFANLGSDSVARDVEAIRVALGEERLSFLGTSYGGVTATNYARLFPSRVRAMVLDGAVNLLDERRLRYQVMEGQLVKFAAWCAGTAECVLNDQDVVKVWREVASAKRIPVRGRQVSYDGFDVQIAAAPHFISPGADNFRWKELAKAIVLARAGDASGFADYVKAGTGSLKPPSPVGMNMTHCLDGVGFRDYADFTEARSRNKRLAPNYPQQELWHGLACPGWPEPPANPPRPLPSTGLPPLLGAASWTEPDVDALVRQVPGSATIRFEGHGHGLYLSAEPCTIGHVNRYLTWLKLPPPGAVCRS
;
A
#
# COMPACT_ATOMS: atom_id res chain seq x y z
N MET A 1 3.62 6.66 -59.15
CA MET A 1 2.34 7.31 -58.81
C MET A 1 2.18 7.61 -57.33
N ILE A 2 2.01 6.63 -56.42
CA ILE A 2 1.86 6.96 -54.98
C ILE A 2 3.16 7.46 -54.34
N GLY A 3 4.32 6.93 -54.74
CA GLY A 3 5.63 7.41 -54.30
C GLY A 3 5.88 8.87 -54.67
N ASP A 4 5.56 9.25 -55.91
CA ASP A 4 5.71 10.64 -56.38
C ASP A 4 4.75 11.59 -55.65
N ALA A 5 3.52 11.13 -55.36
CA ALA A 5 2.57 11.88 -54.55
C ALA A 5 3.07 12.09 -53.11
N ILE A 6 3.66 11.06 -52.48
CA ILE A 6 4.27 11.17 -51.15
C ILE A 6 5.44 12.17 -51.18
N ALA A 7 6.30 12.11 -52.20
CA ALA A 7 7.42 13.03 -52.36
C ALA A 7 6.94 14.49 -52.54
N ALA A 8 5.88 14.70 -53.31
CA ALA A 8 5.25 16.01 -53.47
C ALA A 8 4.67 16.55 -52.16
N GLU A 9 3.98 15.70 -51.38
CA GLU A 9 3.46 16.08 -50.07
C GLU A 9 4.58 16.41 -49.07
N TRP A 10 5.70 15.69 -49.12
CA TRP A 10 6.88 16.00 -48.32
C TRP A 10 7.48 17.37 -48.67
N MET A 11 7.63 17.67 -49.97
CA MET A 11 8.10 18.98 -50.41
C MET A 11 7.16 20.10 -49.98
N LYS A 12 5.85 19.89 -50.10
CA LYS A 12 4.84 20.85 -49.63
C LYS A 12 4.93 21.05 -48.13
N PHE A 13 5.05 19.98 -47.35
CA PHE A 13 5.19 20.07 -45.91
C PHE A 13 6.39 20.94 -45.51
N ARG A 14 7.54 20.73 -46.15
CA ARG A 14 8.79 21.45 -45.85
C ARG A 14 8.78 22.92 -46.29
N THR A 15 8.09 23.26 -47.36
CA THR A 15 8.09 24.62 -47.93
C THR A 15 7.08 25.55 -47.26
N LEU A 16 6.01 25.01 -46.66
CA LEU A 16 5.00 25.80 -45.97
C LEU A 16 5.50 26.30 -44.60
N ARG A 17 5.76 27.61 -44.51
CA ARG A 17 6.18 28.28 -43.26
C ARG A 17 5.22 28.05 -42.09
N SER A 18 3.92 27.92 -42.35
CA SER A 18 2.90 27.64 -41.33
C SER A 18 3.15 26.34 -40.56
N ASN A 19 3.72 25.32 -41.21
CA ASN A 19 4.01 24.04 -40.56
C ASN A 19 5.15 24.19 -39.55
N HIS A 20 6.19 24.95 -39.91
CA HIS A 20 7.31 25.26 -39.00
C HIS A 20 6.84 26.10 -37.80
N TRP A 21 5.94 27.07 -38.01
CA TRP A 21 5.35 27.84 -36.91
C TRP A 21 4.50 26.98 -35.97
N LEU A 22 3.73 26.02 -36.50
CA LEU A 22 2.97 25.09 -35.65
C LEU A 22 3.87 24.15 -34.86
N LEU A 23 4.92 23.61 -35.49
CA LEU A 23 5.92 22.79 -34.78
C LEU A 23 6.63 23.63 -33.71
N ALA A 24 7.02 24.87 -33.99
CA ALA A 24 7.60 25.76 -33.00
C ALA A 24 6.61 26.10 -31.87
N ALA A 25 5.35 26.38 -32.20
CA ALA A 25 4.29 26.65 -31.22
C ALA A 25 4.02 25.43 -30.32
N SER A 26 4.22 24.21 -30.82
CA SER A 26 4.09 22.99 -30.00
C SER A 26 5.09 22.95 -28.84
N LEU A 27 6.23 23.66 -28.91
CA LEU A 27 7.18 23.79 -27.80
C LEU A 27 6.61 24.55 -26.60
N LEU A 28 5.51 25.29 -26.78
CA LEU A 28 4.78 25.90 -25.67
C LEU A 28 4.29 24.86 -24.67
N SER A 29 4.01 23.63 -25.11
CA SER A 29 3.64 22.52 -24.21
C SER A 29 4.74 22.22 -23.18
N VAL A 30 6.01 22.28 -23.59
CA VAL A 30 7.18 22.08 -22.72
C VAL A 30 7.24 23.17 -21.65
N LEU A 31 7.06 24.42 -22.05
CA LEU A 31 7.04 25.55 -21.12
C LEU A 31 5.88 25.45 -20.12
N ILE A 32 4.71 24.99 -20.57
CA ILE A 32 3.55 24.76 -19.69
C ILE A 32 3.85 23.65 -18.68
N SER A 33 4.38 22.50 -19.11
CA SER A 33 4.76 21.41 -18.20
C SER A 33 5.79 21.85 -17.17
N MET A 34 6.81 22.63 -17.59
CA MET A 34 7.80 23.23 -16.69
C MET A 34 7.17 24.23 -15.72
N GLY A 35 6.25 25.08 -16.20
CA GLY A 35 5.54 26.06 -15.37
C GLY A 35 4.66 25.40 -14.30
N VAL A 36 3.93 24.34 -14.66
CA VAL A 36 3.15 23.54 -13.71
C VAL A 36 4.06 22.86 -12.69
N ALA A 37 5.18 22.28 -13.12
CA ALA A 37 6.18 21.73 -12.21
C ALA A 37 6.71 22.80 -11.24
N ALA A 38 6.98 24.02 -11.70
CA ALA A 38 7.44 25.12 -10.85
C ALA A 38 6.37 25.54 -9.84
N MET A 39 5.10 25.59 -10.25
CA MET A 39 3.97 25.84 -9.34
C MET A 39 3.85 24.75 -8.29
N VAL A 40 4.01 23.48 -8.68
CA VAL A 40 3.97 22.33 -7.77
C VAL A 40 5.11 22.38 -6.77
N VAL A 41 6.35 22.66 -7.20
CA VAL A 41 7.49 22.82 -6.28
C VAL A 41 7.24 23.94 -5.28
N ARG A 42 6.77 25.11 -5.73
CA ARG A 42 6.46 26.23 -4.85
C ARG A 42 5.32 25.91 -3.88
N GLY A 43 4.26 25.27 -4.37
CA GLY A 43 3.13 24.82 -3.57
C GLY A 43 3.56 23.81 -2.51
N PHE A 44 4.29 22.77 -2.93
CA PHE A 44 4.82 21.74 -2.05
C PHE A 44 5.77 22.30 -0.98
N ALA A 45 6.68 23.21 -1.36
CA ALA A 45 7.59 23.85 -0.43
C ALA A 45 6.87 24.72 0.62
N GLY A 46 5.72 25.31 0.28
CA GLY A 46 4.91 26.12 1.19
C GLY A 46 4.01 25.35 2.15
N GLN A 47 3.87 24.03 1.98
CA GLN A 47 3.05 23.17 2.85
C GLN A 47 3.83 22.67 4.07
N ASP A 48 3.11 22.36 5.14
CA ASP A 48 3.66 21.63 6.27
C ASP A 48 3.95 20.15 5.92
N THR A 49 4.62 19.42 6.81
CA THR A 49 5.04 18.03 6.56
C THR A 49 3.84 17.09 6.31
N ALA A 50 2.71 17.32 6.97
CA ALA A 50 1.52 16.48 6.82
C ALA A 50 0.80 16.73 5.49
N ASP A 51 0.72 17.99 5.06
CA ASP A 51 0.07 18.42 3.83
C ASP A 51 0.92 18.13 2.60
N ARG A 52 2.25 18.16 2.72
CA ARG A 52 3.18 17.68 1.67
C ARG A 52 2.91 16.23 1.28
N LEU A 53 2.61 15.36 2.26
CA LEU A 53 2.39 13.94 2.00
C LEU A 53 1.01 13.65 1.39
N ARG A 54 0.04 14.57 1.55
CA ARG A 54 -1.28 14.53 0.88
C ARG A 54 -1.30 15.28 -0.45
N PHE A 55 -0.18 15.89 -0.83
CA PHE A 55 -0.10 16.71 -2.03
C PHE A 55 -0.37 15.90 -3.30
N THR A 56 -0.87 16.55 -4.35
CA THR A 56 -1.07 15.89 -5.65
C THR A 56 0.18 16.06 -6.51
N GLY A 57 0.86 14.96 -6.82
CA GLY A 57 2.00 14.96 -7.74
C GLY A 57 1.60 15.19 -9.19
N ILE A 58 2.58 15.55 -10.04
CA ILE A 58 2.40 15.71 -11.49
C ILE A 58 2.68 14.43 -12.27
N GLY A 59 2.99 13.33 -11.59
CA GLY A 59 3.26 12.03 -12.20
C GLY A 59 4.42 12.10 -13.19
N ASP A 60 4.18 11.68 -14.43
CA ASP A 60 5.18 11.71 -15.51
C ASP A 60 5.56 13.13 -15.99
N GLY A 61 4.96 14.18 -15.43
CA GLY A 61 5.31 15.57 -15.74
C GLY A 61 4.78 16.07 -17.08
N LEU A 62 3.97 15.28 -17.81
CA LEU A 62 3.35 15.72 -19.06
C LEU A 62 2.20 16.69 -18.79
N GLY A 63 1.29 16.31 -17.89
CA GLY A 63 0.22 17.17 -17.37
C GLY A 63 -0.58 17.92 -18.47
N PRO A 64 -0.97 19.19 -18.23
CA PRO A 64 -1.67 20.01 -19.22
C PRO A 64 -0.89 20.24 -20.53
N GLY A 65 0.44 20.09 -20.52
CA GLY A 65 1.26 20.19 -21.72
C GLY A 65 0.87 19.15 -22.77
N LEU A 66 0.47 17.95 -22.35
CA LEU A 66 0.01 16.90 -23.27
C LEU A 66 -1.21 17.35 -24.10
N GLN A 67 -2.20 17.99 -23.46
CA GLN A 67 -3.41 18.46 -24.15
C GLN A 67 -3.09 19.53 -25.20
N VAL A 68 -2.17 20.44 -24.88
CA VAL A 68 -1.70 21.48 -25.81
C VAL A 68 -0.95 20.84 -26.98
N ALA A 69 -0.07 19.88 -26.72
CA ALA A 69 0.65 19.16 -27.78
C ALA A 69 -0.32 18.38 -28.69
N LEU A 70 -1.30 17.67 -28.11
CA LEU A 70 -2.33 16.96 -28.87
C LEU A 70 -3.13 17.90 -29.77
N PHE A 71 -3.52 19.07 -29.25
CA PHE A 71 -4.28 20.06 -30.02
C PHE A 71 -3.45 20.61 -31.18
N VAL A 72 -2.25 21.14 -30.93
CA VAL A 72 -1.39 21.76 -31.95
C VAL A 72 -1.04 20.77 -33.06
N MET A 73 -0.73 19.52 -32.70
CA MET A 73 -0.44 18.47 -33.69
C MET A 73 -1.67 18.01 -34.47
N GLY A 74 -2.85 17.98 -33.81
CA GLY A 74 -4.13 17.80 -34.51
C GLY A 74 -4.39 18.91 -35.53
N VAL A 75 -4.09 20.17 -35.20
CA VAL A 75 -4.20 21.32 -36.12
C VAL A 75 -3.25 21.18 -37.32
N LEU A 76 -2.01 20.75 -37.10
CA LEU A 76 -1.05 20.47 -38.17
C LEU A 76 -1.63 19.48 -39.20
N GLY A 77 -2.22 18.39 -38.70
CA GLY A 77 -2.93 17.42 -39.51
C GLY A 77 -4.11 18.01 -40.26
N ALA A 78 -4.95 18.79 -39.58
CA ALA A 78 -6.14 19.42 -40.17
C ALA A 78 -5.78 20.38 -41.31
N LEU A 79 -4.79 21.26 -41.11
CA LEU A 79 -4.38 22.26 -42.10
C LEU A 79 -3.79 21.64 -43.36
N SER A 80 -3.18 20.45 -43.27
CA SER A 80 -2.67 19.73 -44.44
C SER A 80 -3.76 19.43 -45.49
N MET A 81 -5.04 19.44 -45.09
CA MET A 81 -6.19 19.24 -45.95
C MET A 81 -7.05 20.50 -46.10
N THR A 82 -7.37 21.18 -45.00
CA THR A 82 -8.30 22.32 -45.03
C THR A 82 -7.69 23.58 -45.64
N ALA A 83 -6.36 23.78 -45.56
CA ALA A 83 -5.70 24.93 -46.18
C ALA A 83 -5.81 24.91 -47.71
N GLU A 84 -5.78 23.72 -48.32
CA GLU A 84 -5.98 23.55 -49.77
C GLU A 84 -7.40 23.91 -50.21
N HIS A 85 -8.38 23.63 -49.35
CA HIS A 85 -9.76 24.03 -49.57
C HIS A 85 -9.95 25.53 -49.41
N ALA A 86 -9.37 26.13 -48.37
CA ALA A 86 -9.46 27.56 -48.10
C ALA A 86 -8.81 28.41 -49.20
N THR A 87 -7.68 27.96 -49.75
CA THR A 87 -6.93 28.69 -50.79
C THR A 87 -7.34 28.31 -52.22
N GLY A 88 -8.24 27.35 -52.40
CA GLY A 88 -8.65 26.83 -53.72
C GLY A 88 -7.62 25.91 -54.40
N GLN A 89 -6.42 25.74 -53.82
CA GLN A 89 -5.35 24.87 -54.33
C GLN A 89 -5.72 23.38 -54.38
N ILE A 90 -6.81 22.97 -53.73
CA ILE A 90 -7.30 21.59 -53.84
C ILE A 90 -7.60 21.20 -55.30
N ARG A 91 -7.95 22.16 -56.17
CA ARG A 91 -8.16 21.92 -57.60
C ARG A 91 -6.87 21.49 -58.29
N THR A 92 -5.76 22.17 -58.00
CA THR A 92 -4.45 21.84 -58.58
C THR A 92 -3.90 20.51 -58.04
N SER A 93 -4.11 20.22 -56.76
CA SER A 93 -3.75 18.92 -56.17
C SER A 93 -4.52 17.78 -56.85
N LEU A 94 -5.81 17.98 -57.15
CA LEU A 94 -6.66 16.97 -57.79
C LEU A 94 -6.43 16.84 -59.30
N THR A 95 -5.92 17.87 -59.99
CA THR A 95 -5.47 17.71 -61.39
C THR A 95 -4.19 16.89 -61.47
N ALA A 96 -3.27 17.08 -60.52
CA ALA A 96 -2.02 16.30 -60.45
C ALA A 96 -2.26 14.86 -59.97
N VAL A 97 -3.15 14.67 -58.99
CA VAL A 97 -3.52 13.36 -58.42
C VAL A 97 -5.04 13.16 -58.53
N PRO A 98 -5.55 12.71 -59.70
CA PRO A 98 -6.99 12.62 -59.97
C PRO A 98 -7.72 11.61 -59.08
N LYS A 99 -7.01 10.60 -58.58
CA LYS A 99 -7.56 9.64 -57.61
C LYS A 99 -7.54 10.28 -56.21
N ARG A 100 -8.68 10.81 -55.78
CA ARG A 100 -8.80 11.55 -54.51
C ARG A 100 -8.40 10.76 -53.25
N HIS A 101 -8.60 9.44 -53.24
CA HIS A 101 -8.15 8.58 -52.15
C HIS A 101 -6.61 8.44 -52.13
N VAL A 102 -5.95 8.49 -53.29
CA VAL A 102 -4.48 8.50 -53.38
C VAL A 102 -3.90 9.80 -52.81
N LEU A 103 -4.57 10.94 -53.03
CA LEU A 103 -4.16 12.21 -52.42
C LEU A 103 -4.21 12.15 -50.89
N LEU A 104 -5.31 11.63 -50.32
CA LEU A 104 -5.42 11.47 -48.87
C LEU A 104 -4.37 10.49 -48.32
N LEU A 105 -4.19 9.34 -48.98
CA LEU A 105 -3.23 8.31 -48.57
C LEU A 105 -1.77 8.78 -48.69
N ALA A 106 -1.44 9.66 -49.65
CA ALA A 106 -0.10 10.21 -49.82
C ALA A 106 0.31 11.13 -48.66
N LYS A 107 -0.65 11.80 -48.01
CA LYS A 107 -0.38 12.66 -46.84
C LYS A 107 -0.11 11.87 -45.56
N VAL A 108 -0.65 10.66 -45.44
CA VAL A 108 -0.54 9.81 -44.24
C VAL A 108 0.92 9.51 -43.84
N PRO A 109 1.80 8.96 -44.71
CA PRO A 109 3.17 8.62 -44.29
C PRO A 109 4.00 9.86 -43.93
N VAL A 110 3.78 10.99 -44.61
CA VAL A 110 4.46 12.26 -44.31
C VAL A 110 4.08 12.77 -42.92
N LEU A 111 2.78 12.87 -42.64
CA LEU A 111 2.30 13.38 -41.36
C LEU A 111 2.51 12.41 -40.21
N LEU A 112 2.44 11.09 -40.46
CA LEU A 112 2.76 10.09 -39.46
C LEU A 112 4.25 10.14 -39.09
N GLY A 113 5.15 10.23 -40.08
CA GLY A 113 6.59 10.32 -39.84
C GLY A 113 6.95 11.57 -39.05
N VAL A 114 6.49 12.75 -39.48
CA VAL A 114 6.74 14.00 -38.75
C VAL A 114 6.06 13.98 -37.38
N GLY A 115 4.81 13.54 -37.32
CA GLY A 115 4.01 13.51 -36.10
C GLY A 115 4.62 12.61 -35.03
N LEU A 116 5.11 11.42 -35.38
CA LEU A 116 5.76 10.52 -34.41
C LEU A 116 7.09 11.09 -33.91
N VAL A 117 7.93 11.64 -34.80
CA VAL A 117 9.21 12.24 -34.39
C VAL A 117 8.97 13.45 -33.50
N ALA A 118 8.14 14.40 -33.93
CA ALA A 118 7.80 15.58 -33.14
C ALA A 118 7.12 15.20 -31.82
N GLY A 119 6.18 14.25 -31.85
CA GLY A 119 5.48 13.77 -30.67
C GLY A 119 6.41 13.17 -29.62
N GLN A 120 7.37 12.33 -30.02
CA GLN A 120 8.36 11.79 -29.09
C GLN A 120 9.27 12.89 -28.53
N VAL A 121 9.79 13.77 -29.39
CA VAL A 121 10.63 14.89 -28.94
C VAL A 121 9.88 15.75 -27.92
N LEU A 122 8.61 16.07 -28.16
CA LEU A 122 7.78 16.85 -27.25
C LEU A 122 7.53 16.11 -25.94
N ALA A 123 7.15 14.83 -25.97
CA ALA A 123 6.90 14.02 -24.79
C ALA A 123 8.12 13.94 -23.86
N PHE A 124 9.29 13.62 -24.41
CA PHE A 124 10.53 13.58 -23.63
C PHE A 124 10.96 14.97 -23.15
N SER A 125 10.80 16.01 -23.97
CA SER A 125 11.17 17.37 -23.58
C SER A 125 10.29 17.90 -22.45
N MET A 126 8.97 17.66 -22.51
CA MET A 126 8.04 17.96 -21.41
C MET A 126 8.45 17.22 -20.13
N HIS A 127 8.69 15.92 -20.23
CA HIS A 127 9.10 15.09 -19.10
C HIS A 127 10.40 15.58 -18.45
N TYR A 128 11.48 15.70 -19.23
CA TYR A 128 12.77 16.14 -18.72
C TYR A 128 12.72 17.57 -18.20
N GLY A 129 11.98 18.46 -18.86
CA GLY A 129 11.76 19.82 -18.39
C GLY A 129 11.08 19.84 -17.02
N ALA A 130 10.00 19.08 -16.85
CA ALA A 130 9.29 18.98 -15.57
C ALA A 130 10.17 18.37 -14.46
N MET A 131 10.90 17.29 -14.76
CA MET A 131 11.80 16.64 -13.80
C MET A 131 12.98 17.54 -13.41
N ALA A 132 13.55 18.29 -14.35
CA ALA A 132 14.61 19.25 -14.07
C ALA A 132 14.13 20.36 -13.12
N VAL A 133 12.90 20.84 -13.28
CA VAL A 133 12.29 21.84 -12.39
C VAL A 133 12.01 21.26 -11.00
N LEU A 134 11.54 20.02 -10.91
CA LEU A 134 11.32 19.33 -9.62
C LEU A 134 12.64 19.08 -8.86
N GLY A 135 13.74 18.85 -9.58
CA GLY A 135 15.05 18.58 -9.00
C GLY A 135 15.01 17.37 -8.06
N GLY A 136 15.58 17.53 -6.86
CA GLY A 136 15.62 16.46 -5.84
C GLY A 136 14.26 16.03 -5.28
N HIS A 137 13.18 16.75 -5.60
CA HIS A 137 11.81 16.35 -5.19
C HIS A 137 11.20 15.31 -6.15
N ALA A 138 11.79 15.11 -7.34
CA ALA A 138 11.38 14.03 -8.23
C ALA A 138 11.63 12.68 -7.54
N GLY A 139 10.63 11.80 -7.54
CA GLY A 139 10.67 10.51 -6.84
C GLY A 139 10.18 10.53 -5.38
N HIS A 140 9.89 11.71 -4.81
CA HIS A 140 9.35 11.81 -3.45
C HIS A 140 7.97 11.13 -3.37
N VAL A 141 7.82 10.12 -2.51
CA VAL A 141 6.59 9.32 -2.41
C VAL A 141 5.54 10.03 -1.56
N LEU A 142 4.31 10.06 -2.06
CA LEU A 142 3.13 10.66 -1.45
C LEU A 142 2.25 9.56 -0.82
N MET A 143 1.28 9.94 0.00
CA MET A 143 0.34 9.04 0.68
C MET A 143 -0.47 8.14 -0.26
N ASP A 144 -0.75 8.61 -1.48
CA ASP A 144 -1.43 7.81 -2.51
C ASP A 144 -0.51 6.77 -3.18
N GLY A 145 0.75 6.70 -2.75
CA GLY A 145 1.81 5.85 -3.28
C GLY A 145 2.50 6.43 -4.51
N ARG A 146 1.99 7.49 -5.14
CA ARG A 146 2.59 8.14 -6.31
C ARG A 146 3.77 8.99 -5.90
N THR A 147 4.58 9.35 -6.89
CA THR A 147 5.70 10.27 -6.70
C THR A 147 5.29 11.69 -7.07
N LEU A 148 5.86 12.69 -6.40
CA LEU A 148 5.62 14.11 -6.71
C LEU A 148 5.92 14.43 -8.18
N GLY A 149 7.01 13.84 -8.71
CA GLY A 149 7.19 13.57 -10.12
C GLY A 149 7.88 12.22 -10.30
N THR A 150 7.62 11.54 -11.41
CA THR A 150 7.98 10.15 -11.66
C THR A 150 9.17 10.08 -12.62
N PRO A 151 10.42 9.89 -12.16
CA PRO A 151 11.59 9.80 -13.06
C PRO A 151 11.48 8.63 -14.04
N LEU A 152 12.18 8.67 -15.18
CA LEU A 152 12.19 7.54 -16.13
C LEU A 152 12.71 6.22 -15.54
N SER A 153 13.51 6.27 -14.46
CA SER A 153 13.96 5.10 -13.72
C SER A 153 12.81 4.36 -13.01
N GLU A 154 11.66 5.02 -12.83
CA GLU A 154 10.48 4.39 -12.27
C GLU A 154 9.79 3.47 -13.29
N PRO A 155 9.45 2.22 -12.90
CA PRO A 155 8.71 1.33 -13.78
C PRO A 155 7.39 1.94 -14.26
N GLY A 156 7.13 1.86 -15.57
CA GLY A 156 5.94 2.42 -16.22
C GLY A 156 6.11 3.85 -16.74
N ALA A 157 7.04 4.65 -16.19
CA ALA A 157 7.24 6.04 -16.59
C ALA A 157 7.68 6.15 -18.05
N LEU A 158 8.72 5.39 -18.44
CA LEU A 158 9.19 5.35 -19.83
C LEU A 158 8.08 4.94 -20.79
N ARG A 159 7.29 3.93 -20.44
CA ARG A 159 6.17 3.48 -21.27
C ARG A 159 5.13 4.59 -21.43
N SER A 160 4.79 5.28 -20.35
CA SER A 160 3.78 6.35 -20.39
C SER A 160 4.25 7.54 -21.24
N VAL A 161 5.52 7.94 -21.10
CA VAL A 161 6.13 8.99 -21.93
C VAL A 161 6.17 8.58 -23.40
N LEU A 162 6.60 7.35 -23.70
CA LEU A 162 6.63 6.82 -25.07
C LEU A 162 5.24 6.76 -25.70
N LEU A 163 4.24 6.23 -24.99
CA LEU A 163 2.87 6.14 -25.49
C LEU A 163 2.25 7.52 -25.69
N SER A 164 2.57 8.48 -24.81
CA SER A 164 2.16 9.87 -24.99
C SER A 164 2.75 10.50 -26.25
N GLY A 165 4.03 10.23 -26.54
CA GLY A 165 4.65 10.65 -27.79
C GLY A 165 4.00 10.03 -29.03
N VAL A 166 3.64 8.73 -28.97
CA VAL A 166 2.88 8.06 -30.04
C VAL A 166 1.50 8.68 -30.20
N ALA A 167 0.77 8.94 -29.11
CA ALA A 167 -0.54 9.57 -29.13
C ALA A 167 -0.52 10.96 -29.80
N ILE A 168 0.49 11.79 -29.47
CA ILE A 168 0.73 13.09 -30.12
C ILE A 168 0.97 12.92 -31.63
N GLY A 169 1.68 11.86 -32.04
CA GLY A 169 1.83 11.57 -33.46
C GLY A 169 0.52 11.16 -34.14
N LEU A 170 -0.24 10.24 -33.53
CA LEU A 170 -1.47 9.68 -34.10
C LEU A 170 -2.61 10.71 -34.18
N VAL A 171 -2.70 11.67 -33.26
CA VAL A 171 -3.73 12.72 -33.33
C VAL A 171 -3.54 13.63 -34.55
N THR A 172 -2.31 13.73 -35.09
CA THR A 172 -2.04 14.41 -36.37
C THR A 172 -2.85 13.75 -37.51
N LEU A 173 -2.96 12.42 -37.53
CA LEU A 173 -3.77 11.71 -38.52
C LEU A 173 -5.27 11.84 -38.27
N VAL A 174 -5.69 11.92 -37.00
CA VAL A 174 -7.08 12.23 -36.65
C VAL A 174 -7.47 13.60 -37.19
N GLY A 175 -6.61 14.61 -37.01
CA GLY A 175 -6.80 15.95 -37.58
C GLY A 175 -6.91 15.94 -39.10
N LEU A 176 -6.07 15.18 -39.80
CA LEU A 176 -6.15 14.99 -41.26
C LEU A 176 -7.51 14.40 -41.67
N GLY A 177 -7.96 13.34 -40.99
CA GLY A 177 -9.24 12.68 -41.27
C GLY A 177 -10.44 13.62 -41.08
N ILE A 178 -10.50 14.34 -39.95
CA ILE A 178 -11.56 15.32 -39.67
C ILE A 178 -11.51 16.46 -40.71
N GLY A 179 -10.31 16.93 -41.07
CA GLY A 179 -10.11 17.95 -42.12
C GLY A 179 -10.67 17.51 -43.48
N ALA A 180 -10.48 16.25 -43.85
CA ALA A 180 -11.00 15.66 -45.08
C ALA A 180 -12.54 15.57 -45.12
N VAL A 181 -13.16 15.30 -43.96
CA VAL A 181 -14.62 15.26 -43.80
C VAL A 181 -15.21 16.67 -43.84
N VAL A 182 -14.73 17.56 -42.98
CA VAL A 182 -15.35 18.87 -42.71
C VAL A 182 -15.01 19.90 -43.80
N ARG A 183 -13.79 19.87 -44.34
CA ARG A 183 -13.31 20.76 -45.43
C ARG A 183 -13.39 22.25 -45.13
N SER A 184 -13.52 22.61 -43.86
CA SER A 184 -13.52 23.99 -43.36
C SER A 184 -12.53 24.07 -42.21
N THR A 185 -11.57 24.98 -42.30
CA THR A 185 -10.58 25.18 -41.24
C THR A 185 -11.26 25.47 -39.91
N ALA A 186 -12.18 26.44 -39.87
CA ALA A 186 -12.90 26.81 -38.65
C ALA A 186 -13.69 25.63 -38.08
N GLY A 187 -14.42 24.89 -38.94
CA GLY A 187 -15.20 23.73 -38.50
C GLY A 187 -14.33 22.61 -37.93
N THR A 188 -13.19 22.30 -38.57
CA THR A 188 -12.27 21.28 -38.09
C THR A 188 -11.61 21.66 -36.76
N LEU A 189 -11.23 22.93 -36.59
CA LEU A 189 -10.67 23.42 -35.33
C LEU A 189 -11.66 23.30 -34.17
N VAL A 190 -12.92 23.66 -34.37
CA VAL A 190 -13.98 23.51 -33.35
C VAL A 190 -14.14 22.03 -32.95
N VAL A 191 -14.17 21.11 -33.92
CA VAL A 191 -14.27 19.67 -33.63
C VAL A 191 -13.06 19.17 -32.85
N LEU A 192 -11.84 19.59 -33.21
CA LEU A 192 -10.63 19.24 -32.48
C LEU A 192 -10.63 19.77 -31.04
N ILE A 193 -11.07 21.03 -30.83
CA ILE A 193 -11.23 21.60 -29.48
C ILE A 193 -12.22 20.77 -28.66
N MET A 194 -13.36 20.38 -29.25
CA MET A 194 -14.35 19.57 -28.56
C MET A 194 -13.80 18.21 -28.13
N ILE A 195 -13.04 17.53 -29.01
CA ILE A 195 -12.50 16.20 -28.76
C ILE A 195 -11.32 16.23 -27.79
N VAL A 196 -10.37 17.16 -27.96
CA VAL A 196 -9.10 17.15 -27.25
C VAL A 196 -9.16 17.94 -25.93
N LEU A 197 -10.03 18.94 -25.82
CA LEU A 197 -10.07 19.84 -24.66
C LEU A 197 -11.40 19.74 -23.89
N VAL A 198 -12.54 19.92 -24.57
CA VAL A 198 -13.84 20.04 -23.89
C VAL A 198 -14.32 18.71 -23.33
N LEU A 199 -14.31 17.64 -24.13
CA LEU A 199 -14.78 16.32 -23.70
C LEU A 199 -13.97 15.75 -22.51
N PRO A 200 -12.62 15.79 -22.51
CA PRO A 200 -11.83 15.37 -21.34
C PRO A 200 -12.17 16.16 -20.08
N THR A 201 -12.30 17.49 -20.21
CA THR A 201 -12.64 18.37 -19.08
C THR A 201 -14.03 18.05 -18.53
N ALA A 202 -15.03 17.85 -19.40
CA ALA A 202 -16.37 17.46 -18.99
C ALA A 202 -16.42 16.05 -18.37
N ALA A 203 -15.63 15.09 -18.88
CA ALA A 203 -15.56 13.76 -18.29
C ALA A 203 -14.92 13.78 -16.89
N ALA A 204 -14.00 14.72 -16.63
CA ALA A 204 -13.38 14.87 -15.32
C ALA A 204 -14.38 15.33 -14.23
N THR A 205 -15.50 15.95 -14.61
CA THR A 205 -16.56 16.38 -13.66
C THR A 205 -17.61 15.31 -13.38
N LEU A 206 -17.55 14.16 -14.07
CA LEU A 206 -18.51 13.07 -13.83
C LEU A 206 -18.29 12.41 -12.45
N PRO A 207 -19.35 11.86 -11.82
CA PRO A 207 -19.20 11.03 -10.64
C PRO A 207 -18.56 9.67 -10.99
N GLN A 208 -17.94 9.01 -10.00
CA GLN A 208 -17.59 7.59 -10.14
C GLN A 208 -18.88 6.75 -10.20
N PRO A 209 -18.95 5.68 -11.02
CA PRO A 209 -17.89 5.11 -11.86
C PRO A 209 -17.70 5.76 -13.24
N TRP A 210 -18.61 6.64 -13.66
CA TRP A 210 -18.69 7.16 -15.02
C TRP A 210 -17.44 7.93 -15.45
N ARG A 211 -16.85 8.70 -14.54
CA ARG A 211 -15.57 9.39 -14.76
C ARG A 211 -14.45 8.43 -15.16
N ALA A 212 -14.30 7.31 -14.46
CA ALA A 212 -13.26 6.33 -14.76
C ALA A 212 -13.49 5.68 -16.13
N ARG A 213 -14.74 5.32 -16.45
CA ARG A 213 -15.11 4.73 -17.74
C ARG A 213 -14.85 5.71 -18.89
N ALA A 214 -15.38 6.92 -18.81
CA ALA A 214 -15.17 7.95 -19.82
C ALA A 214 -13.67 8.27 -20.02
N GLY A 215 -12.93 8.43 -18.92
CA GLY A 215 -11.49 8.69 -18.98
C GLY A 215 -10.69 7.55 -19.61
N SER A 216 -11.11 6.29 -19.45
CA SER A 216 -10.36 5.13 -19.94
C SER A 216 -10.29 4.97 -21.46
N VAL A 217 -11.24 5.54 -22.18
CA VAL A 217 -11.26 5.52 -23.64
C VAL A 217 -10.67 6.80 -24.24
N MET A 218 -10.43 7.83 -23.43
CA MET A 218 -9.82 9.09 -23.87
C MET A 218 -8.31 8.96 -24.03
N PHE A 219 -7.71 9.81 -24.87
CA PHE A 219 -6.27 9.80 -25.17
C PHE A 219 -5.39 9.76 -23.90
N GLU A 220 -5.69 10.57 -22.88
CA GLU A 220 -4.94 10.58 -21.60
C GLU A 220 -5.02 9.24 -20.85
N GLY A 221 -6.20 8.61 -20.82
CA GLY A 221 -6.39 7.31 -20.18
C GLY A 221 -5.73 6.16 -20.93
N LEU A 222 -5.52 6.29 -22.24
CA LEU A 222 -4.88 5.26 -23.07
C LEU A 222 -3.35 5.24 -22.93
N VAL A 223 -2.74 6.36 -22.55
CA VAL A 223 -1.29 6.51 -22.42
C VAL A 223 -0.79 6.42 -20.97
N GLY A 224 -1.68 6.57 -19.99
CA GLY A 224 -1.39 6.47 -18.55
C GLY A 224 -1.88 5.16 -17.90
N ASP A 225 -2.07 5.19 -16.58
CA ASP A 225 -2.64 4.09 -15.78
C ASP A 225 -4.18 3.98 -15.97
N GLY A 226 -4.61 3.79 -17.23
CA GLY A 226 -6.01 3.62 -17.61
C GLY A 226 -6.64 2.31 -17.13
N LEU A 227 -7.97 2.20 -17.32
CA LEU A 227 -8.71 0.96 -17.02
C LEU A 227 -8.41 -0.17 -18.01
N LEU A 228 -8.04 0.18 -19.24
CA LEU A 228 -7.88 -0.79 -20.30
C LEU A 228 -6.54 -1.54 -20.16
N PRO A 229 -6.52 -2.87 -20.39
CA PRO A 229 -5.28 -3.62 -20.52
C PRO A 229 -4.35 -2.96 -21.56
N PRO A 230 -3.02 -3.05 -21.39
CA PRO A 230 -2.04 -2.43 -22.28
C PRO A 230 -2.31 -2.62 -23.79
N VAL A 231 -2.68 -3.84 -24.17
CA VAL A 231 -2.96 -4.20 -25.56
C VAL A 231 -4.27 -3.57 -26.05
N ALA A 232 -5.31 -3.57 -25.22
CA ALA A 232 -6.59 -2.94 -25.55
C ALA A 232 -6.46 -1.43 -25.67
N ALA A 233 -5.69 -0.80 -24.77
CA ALA A 233 -5.41 0.63 -24.83
C ALA A 233 -4.66 1.01 -26.12
N LEU A 234 -3.63 0.23 -26.49
CA LEU A 234 -2.89 0.43 -27.73
C LEU A 234 -3.77 0.22 -28.97
N ALA A 235 -4.60 -0.81 -28.97
CA ALA A 235 -5.53 -1.09 -30.07
C ALA A 235 -6.52 0.07 -30.28
N LEU A 236 -7.10 0.60 -29.18
CA LEU A 236 -8.01 1.74 -29.27
C LEU A 236 -7.30 3.02 -29.73
N LEU A 237 -6.07 3.25 -29.26
CA LEU A 237 -5.25 4.38 -29.68
C LEU A 237 -4.98 4.36 -31.20
N LEU A 238 -4.74 3.18 -31.77
CA LEU A 238 -4.58 2.98 -33.21
C LEU A 238 -5.90 3.04 -33.99
N ALA A 239 -7.02 2.71 -33.35
CA ALA A 239 -8.33 2.71 -34.00
C ALA A 239 -8.85 4.13 -34.31
N TYR A 240 -8.57 5.12 -33.46
CA TYR A 240 -8.96 6.52 -33.66
C TYR A 240 -8.54 7.11 -35.03
N PRO A 241 -7.25 7.09 -35.42
CA PRO A 241 -6.82 7.61 -36.71
C PRO A 241 -7.38 6.78 -37.88
N VAL A 242 -7.51 5.46 -37.74
CA VAL A 242 -8.10 4.60 -38.78
C VAL A 242 -9.55 4.98 -39.05
N ALA A 243 -10.35 5.19 -37.99
CA ALA A 243 -11.75 5.61 -38.11
C ALA A 243 -11.86 6.99 -38.77
N ALA A 244 -11.05 7.97 -38.33
CA ALA A 244 -11.06 9.33 -38.86
C ALA A 244 -10.65 9.37 -40.35
N LEU A 245 -9.59 8.65 -40.72
CA LEU A 245 -9.13 8.56 -42.11
C LEU A 245 -10.13 7.83 -43.01
N SER A 246 -10.77 6.76 -42.52
CA SER A 246 -11.80 6.03 -43.26
C SER A 246 -13.01 6.92 -43.53
N ALA A 247 -13.49 7.66 -42.52
CA ALA A 247 -14.55 8.65 -42.70
C ALA A 247 -14.17 9.73 -43.71
N GLY A 248 -12.92 10.22 -43.66
CA GLY A 248 -12.37 11.16 -44.63
C GLY A 248 -12.36 10.61 -46.06
N ALA A 249 -11.88 9.38 -46.24
CA ALA A 249 -11.84 8.70 -47.54
C ALA A 249 -13.24 8.52 -48.13
N VAL A 250 -14.21 8.08 -47.33
CA VAL A 250 -15.62 7.94 -47.72
C VAL A 250 -16.23 9.28 -48.11
N ALA A 251 -16.05 10.32 -47.27
CA ALA A 251 -16.56 11.66 -47.55
C ALA A 251 -16.00 12.23 -48.86
N ILE A 252 -14.73 11.96 -49.17
CA ILE A 252 -14.07 12.35 -50.41
C ILE A 252 -14.59 11.57 -51.63
N ALA A 253 -14.88 10.27 -51.47
CA ALA A 253 -15.38 9.38 -52.53
C ALA A 253 -16.84 9.64 -52.91
N LEU A 254 -17.71 9.95 -51.96
CA LEU A 254 -19.17 10.09 -52.16
C LEU A 254 -19.62 11.38 -52.86
N ARG A 255 -18.71 12.24 -53.33
CA ARG A 255 -18.98 13.62 -53.80
C ARG A 255 -19.74 13.73 -55.15
N GLY A 256 -20.52 12.72 -55.52
CA GLY A 256 -21.44 12.71 -56.67
C GLY A 256 -22.91 12.41 -56.32
N ARG A 257 -23.26 12.10 -55.06
CA ARG A 257 -24.64 11.91 -54.62
C ARG A 257 -24.93 12.82 -53.43
N ARG A 258 -26.01 13.60 -53.48
CA ARG A 258 -26.54 14.37 -52.34
C ARG A 258 -26.98 13.39 -51.26
N THR A 259 -26.08 12.97 -50.39
CA THR A 259 -26.42 12.32 -49.12
C THR A 259 -25.83 13.13 -47.99
N HIS A 260 -26.65 13.41 -46.98
CA HIS A 260 -26.25 14.20 -45.82
C HIS A 260 -25.09 13.48 -45.09
N PRO A 261 -23.92 14.13 -44.93
CA PRO A 261 -22.70 13.51 -44.40
C PRO A 261 -22.79 13.04 -42.93
N LEU A 262 -23.93 13.25 -42.28
CA LEU A 262 -24.23 12.83 -40.91
C LEU A 262 -24.41 11.30 -40.79
N ILE A 263 -24.89 10.61 -41.82
CA ILE A 263 -25.31 9.19 -41.71
C ILE A 263 -24.12 8.21 -41.88
N ALA A 264 -23.11 8.55 -42.68
CA ALA A 264 -21.93 7.70 -42.88
C ALA A 264 -20.92 7.78 -41.72
N GLY A 265 -20.89 8.90 -40.99
CA GLY A 265 -20.07 9.06 -39.78
C GLY A 265 -20.61 8.27 -38.59
N LEU A 266 -21.93 8.17 -38.43
CA LEU A 266 -22.54 7.41 -37.33
C LEU A 266 -22.34 5.89 -37.45
N ALA A 267 -22.30 5.35 -38.67
CA ALA A 267 -22.11 3.90 -38.88
C ALA A 267 -20.68 3.43 -38.57
N ALA A 268 -19.65 4.22 -38.91
CA ALA A 268 -18.26 3.87 -38.60
C ALA A 268 -17.91 4.07 -37.10
N THR A 269 -18.55 5.04 -36.44
CA THR A 269 -18.34 5.31 -35.00
C THR A 269 -19.12 4.31 -34.13
N GLY A 270 -20.31 3.87 -34.57
CA GLY A 270 -21.15 2.90 -33.85
C GLY A 270 -20.56 1.48 -33.76
N VAL A 271 -19.80 1.04 -34.79
CA VAL A 271 -19.18 -0.30 -34.79
C VAL A 271 -17.94 -0.38 -33.90
N LEU A 272 -17.25 0.74 -33.67
CA LEU A 272 -16.10 0.84 -32.75
C LEU A 272 -16.50 1.06 -31.29
N LEU A 273 -17.64 1.69 -31.02
CA LEU A 273 -18.21 1.81 -29.68
C LEU A 273 -18.85 0.49 -29.19
N ALA A 274 -19.32 -0.36 -30.11
CA ALA A 274 -19.99 -1.63 -29.77
C ALA A 274 -19.03 -2.75 -29.30
N THR A 275 -17.75 -2.73 -29.68
CA THR A 275 -16.77 -3.75 -29.29
C THR A 275 -16.10 -3.50 -27.94
N VAL A 276 -16.25 -2.30 -27.35
CA VAL A 276 -15.69 -1.96 -26.02
C VAL A 276 -16.66 -2.30 -24.87
N VAL A 277 -17.89 -2.73 -25.16
CA VAL A 277 -18.89 -3.08 -24.13
C VAL A 277 -18.73 -4.51 -23.58
N VAL A 278 -17.92 -5.37 -24.22
CA VAL A 278 -17.72 -6.77 -23.76
C VAL A 278 -16.41 -6.92 -23.00
N ALA A 279 -16.31 -6.24 -21.87
CA ALA A 279 -15.47 -6.65 -20.76
C ALA A 279 -16.26 -6.37 -19.48
N GLN A 280 -17.28 -7.20 -19.22
CA GLN A 280 -17.85 -7.27 -17.89
C GLN A 280 -16.71 -7.63 -16.92
N PRO A 281 -16.52 -6.90 -15.81
CA PRO A 281 -15.67 -7.41 -14.75
C PRO A 281 -16.23 -8.76 -14.31
N ALA A 282 -15.34 -9.70 -13.98
CA ALA A 282 -15.70 -10.98 -13.38
C ALA A 282 -16.79 -10.76 -12.32
N GLN A 283 -17.84 -11.55 -12.43
CA GLN A 283 -19.00 -11.56 -11.56
C GLN A 283 -18.54 -11.42 -10.11
N ALA A 284 -19.05 -10.40 -9.40
CA ALA A 284 -18.81 -10.23 -7.98
C ALA A 284 -19.15 -11.55 -7.30
N SER A 285 -18.23 -12.08 -6.49
CA SER A 285 -18.49 -13.32 -5.75
C SER A 285 -19.80 -13.15 -4.95
N ASP A 286 -20.66 -14.18 -4.93
CA ASP A 286 -21.93 -14.22 -4.19
C ASP A 286 -21.74 -14.19 -2.65
N PHE A 287 -20.57 -13.74 -2.17
CA PHE A 287 -20.30 -13.64 -0.75
C PHE A 287 -21.26 -12.61 -0.12
N PRO A 288 -22.00 -12.98 0.93
CA PRO A 288 -23.19 -12.25 1.39
C PRO A 288 -22.84 -11.05 2.28
N TRP A 289 -22.10 -10.08 1.71
CA TRP A 289 -21.79 -8.81 2.34
C TRP A 289 -23.07 -8.03 2.65
N LYS A 290 -23.15 -7.46 3.85
CA LYS A 290 -24.23 -6.57 4.28
C LYS A 290 -23.63 -5.29 4.84
N ALA A 291 -24.24 -4.15 4.55
CA ALA A 291 -23.83 -2.88 5.17
C ALA A 291 -23.88 -2.99 6.71
N CYS A 292 -22.84 -2.48 7.37
CA CYS A 292 -22.77 -2.36 8.82
C CYS A 292 -22.32 -0.94 9.21
N LYS A 293 -21.60 -0.76 10.32
CA LYS A 293 -21.22 0.58 10.81
C LYS A 293 -20.33 1.32 9.80
N LYS A 294 -20.50 2.65 9.69
CA LYS A 294 -19.72 3.53 8.79
C LYS A 294 -19.84 3.06 7.33
N GLU A 295 -18.76 3.16 6.55
CA GLU A 295 -18.69 2.67 5.16
C GLU A 295 -18.34 1.18 5.07
N MET A 296 -18.46 0.42 6.16
CA MET A 296 -18.05 -0.98 6.20
C MET A 296 -19.19 -1.92 5.79
N GLU A 297 -18.81 -3.04 5.23
CA GLU A 297 -19.67 -4.19 5.00
C GLU A 297 -19.20 -5.36 5.86
N CYS A 298 -20.14 -6.08 6.44
CA CYS A 298 -19.88 -7.19 7.34
C CYS A 298 -20.45 -8.47 6.74
N ALA A 299 -19.80 -9.58 7.02
CA ALA A 299 -20.19 -10.92 6.63
C ALA A 299 -19.61 -11.93 7.61
N ALA A 300 -19.78 -13.22 7.36
CA ALA A 300 -19.15 -14.26 8.15
C ALA A 300 -18.82 -15.49 7.30
N VAL A 301 -17.82 -16.25 7.71
CA VAL A 301 -17.45 -17.54 7.11
C VAL A 301 -17.51 -18.61 8.18
N GLN A 302 -17.90 -19.83 7.80
CA GLN A 302 -17.76 -21.00 8.66
C GLN A 302 -16.49 -21.75 8.31
N VAL A 303 -15.68 -22.07 9.32
CA VAL A 303 -14.46 -22.86 9.19
C VAL A 303 -14.49 -24.02 10.19
N PRO A 304 -13.84 -25.15 9.90
CA PRO A 304 -13.70 -26.22 10.88
C PRO A 304 -12.87 -25.74 12.07
N VAL A 305 -13.22 -26.21 13.26
CA VAL A 305 -12.41 -26.01 14.47
C VAL A 305 -11.06 -26.70 14.30
N ASP A 306 -11.09 -27.96 13.89
CA ASP A 306 -9.92 -28.79 13.63
C ASP A 306 -9.73 -28.95 12.11
N TRP A 307 -8.64 -28.39 11.58
CA TRP A 307 -8.35 -28.41 10.14
C TRP A 307 -7.95 -29.81 9.63
N ASP A 308 -7.58 -30.74 10.50
CA ASP A 308 -7.39 -32.15 10.16
C ASP A 308 -8.73 -32.91 10.09
N LYS A 309 -9.82 -32.28 10.57
CA LYS A 309 -11.20 -32.78 10.48
C LYS A 309 -12.11 -31.75 9.81
N PRO A 310 -11.96 -31.49 8.49
CA PRO A 310 -12.68 -30.43 7.79
C PRO A 310 -14.20 -30.57 7.77
N GLN A 311 -14.73 -31.78 8.00
CA GLN A 311 -16.17 -32.06 8.11
C GLN A 311 -16.69 -32.09 9.56
N GLY A 312 -15.82 -31.81 10.53
CA GLY A 312 -16.15 -31.80 11.96
C GLY A 312 -16.91 -30.53 12.39
N ARG A 313 -16.84 -30.23 13.69
CA ARG A 313 -17.47 -29.04 14.26
C ARG A 313 -16.90 -27.77 13.61
N LYS A 314 -17.78 -26.81 13.34
CA LYS A 314 -17.42 -25.52 12.73
C LYS A 314 -17.62 -24.36 13.70
N ILE A 315 -16.84 -23.31 13.49
CA ILE A 315 -17.01 -22.00 14.11
C ILE A 315 -17.27 -20.96 13.03
N THR A 316 -17.99 -19.91 13.40
CA THR A 316 -18.31 -18.79 12.52
C THR A 316 -17.36 -17.64 12.83
N LEU A 317 -16.55 -17.25 11.85
CA LEU A 317 -15.67 -16.09 11.96
C LEU A 317 -16.35 -14.88 11.31
N PRO A 318 -16.52 -13.75 12.02
CA PRO A 318 -17.04 -12.53 11.44
C PRO A 318 -15.94 -11.81 10.62
N LEU A 319 -16.33 -11.30 9.47
CA LEU A 319 -15.49 -10.53 8.57
C LEU A 319 -16.00 -9.10 8.44
N VAL A 320 -15.09 -8.19 8.12
CA VAL A 320 -15.38 -6.83 7.72
C VAL A 320 -14.66 -6.50 6.41
N ARG A 321 -15.29 -5.67 5.59
CA ARG A 321 -14.72 -5.11 4.37
C ARG A 321 -14.93 -3.61 4.35
N LEU A 322 -13.87 -2.88 4.07
CA LEU A 322 -13.95 -1.54 3.50
C LEU A 322 -13.89 -1.69 1.98
N PRO A 323 -15.02 -1.47 1.26
CA PRO A 323 -15.07 -1.73 -0.17
C PRO A 323 -14.19 -0.74 -0.94
N ALA A 324 -13.69 -1.21 -2.07
CA ALA A 324 -12.94 -0.41 -3.02
C ALA A 324 -13.83 0.72 -3.56
N THR A 325 -13.38 1.97 -3.44
CA THR A 325 -14.09 3.15 -3.94
C THR A 325 -13.91 3.32 -5.45
N GLY A 326 -12.84 2.75 -6.02
CA GLY A 326 -12.56 2.74 -7.45
C GLY A 326 -12.87 1.39 -8.10
N SER A 327 -14.10 0.89 -7.98
CA SER A 327 -14.49 -0.50 -8.34
C SER A 327 -14.06 -0.97 -9.74
N HIS A 328 -13.94 -0.10 -10.74
CA HIS A 328 -13.42 -0.46 -12.06
C HIS A 328 -11.90 -0.61 -12.14
N ARG A 329 -11.14 -0.01 -11.21
CA ARG A 329 -9.67 -0.08 -11.10
C ARG A 329 -9.20 -1.05 -10.03
N ARG A 330 -10.14 -1.84 -9.47
CA ARG A 330 -9.87 -2.80 -8.41
C ARG A 330 -8.84 -3.82 -8.87
N ILE A 331 -7.76 -3.95 -8.11
CA ILE A 331 -6.68 -4.91 -8.31
C ILE A 331 -7.01 -6.23 -7.59
N GLY A 332 -7.59 -6.16 -6.39
CA GLY A 332 -7.87 -7.34 -5.57
C GLY A 332 -8.22 -6.96 -4.14
N THR A 333 -7.93 -7.87 -3.21
CA THR A 333 -8.10 -7.68 -1.76
C THR A 333 -6.76 -7.50 -1.05
N VAL A 334 -6.70 -6.51 -0.15
CA VAL A 334 -5.69 -6.42 0.90
C VAL A 334 -6.29 -6.97 2.18
N PHE A 335 -5.74 -8.09 2.63
CA PHE A 335 -6.12 -8.74 3.87
C PHE A 335 -5.30 -8.18 5.03
N ALA A 336 -5.93 -7.35 5.85
CA ALA A 336 -5.31 -6.78 7.05
C ALA A 336 -5.40 -7.80 8.19
N LEU A 337 -4.27 -8.33 8.63
CA LEU A 337 -4.21 -9.29 9.73
C LEU A 337 -3.96 -8.55 11.04
N PRO A 338 -4.90 -8.62 12.01
CA PRO A 338 -4.79 -7.93 13.28
C PRO A 338 -3.69 -8.53 14.17
N GLY A 339 -3.25 -7.72 15.13
CA GLY A 339 -2.25 -8.11 16.13
C GLY A 339 -2.83 -8.80 17.37
N GLY A 340 -2.09 -8.68 18.47
CA GLY A 340 -2.47 -9.25 19.77
C GLY A 340 -1.43 -10.26 20.26
N PRO A 341 -1.64 -11.59 20.12
CA PRO A 341 -2.70 -12.29 19.38
C PRO A 341 -4.13 -12.07 19.91
N GLY A 342 -5.13 -12.40 19.09
CA GLY A 342 -6.55 -12.33 19.45
C GLY A 342 -7.22 -10.97 19.26
N GLY A 343 -6.50 -9.98 18.70
CA GLY A 343 -7.07 -8.68 18.35
C GLY A 343 -8.16 -8.79 17.28
N SER A 344 -9.13 -7.87 17.32
CA SER A 344 -10.23 -7.82 16.36
C SER A 344 -9.89 -6.90 15.20
N GLY A 345 -9.72 -7.47 14.01
CA GLY A 345 -9.52 -6.69 12.79
C GLY A 345 -10.72 -5.82 12.43
N ILE A 346 -11.92 -6.17 12.94
CA ILE A 346 -13.12 -5.34 12.81
C ILE A 346 -12.96 -4.04 13.59
N GLU A 347 -12.46 -4.12 14.82
CA GLU A 347 -12.21 -2.96 15.66
C GLU A 347 -11.09 -2.08 15.09
N ASP A 348 -10.03 -2.69 14.55
CA ASP A 348 -8.95 -1.99 13.85
C ASP A 348 -9.49 -1.16 12.68
N LEU A 349 -10.32 -1.74 11.81
CA LEU A 349 -10.91 -1.00 10.68
C LEU A 349 -11.95 0.03 11.14
N GLU A 350 -12.72 -0.24 12.20
CA GLU A 350 -13.66 0.73 12.76
C GLU A 350 -12.92 1.97 13.27
N LYS A 351 -11.81 1.81 13.98
CA LYS A 351 -11.03 2.91 14.59
C LYS A 351 -10.06 3.58 13.63
N LYS A 352 -9.41 2.81 12.75
CA LYS A 352 -8.27 3.24 11.92
C LYS A 352 -8.54 3.17 10.41
N GLY A 353 -9.76 2.87 9.99
CA GLY A 353 -10.16 2.73 8.57
C GLY A 353 -9.80 3.91 7.67
N ALA A 354 -9.66 5.12 8.23
CA ALA A 354 -9.23 6.32 7.49
C ALA A 354 -7.81 6.19 6.89
N ALA A 355 -6.91 5.44 7.52
CA ALA A 355 -5.56 5.20 6.99
C ALA A 355 -5.57 4.48 5.62
N PHE A 356 -6.65 3.74 5.33
CA PHE A 356 -6.81 2.99 4.10
C PHE A 356 -7.48 3.77 2.96
N ALA A 357 -7.85 5.04 3.15
CA ALA A 357 -8.67 5.79 2.19
C ALA A 357 -8.09 5.81 0.77
N GLN A 358 -6.77 6.00 0.63
CA GLN A 358 -6.09 5.95 -0.67
C GLN A 358 -5.95 4.52 -1.21
N LEU A 359 -5.59 3.55 -0.37
CA LEU A 359 -5.49 2.15 -0.78
C LEU A 359 -6.81 1.61 -1.33
N ARG A 360 -7.93 2.04 -0.74
CA ARG A 360 -9.30 1.70 -1.15
C ARG A 360 -9.66 2.17 -2.57
N GLN A 361 -8.88 3.05 -3.18
CA GLN A 361 -9.10 3.36 -4.61
C GLN A 361 -8.82 2.15 -5.51
N ARG A 362 -8.02 1.18 -5.05
CA ARG A 362 -7.55 0.03 -5.84
C ARG A 362 -7.81 -1.32 -5.18
N PHE A 363 -8.13 -1.37 -3.88
CA PHE A 363 -8.33 -2.62 -3.17
C PHE A 363 -9.58 -2.60 -2.31
N ASP A 364 -10.23 -3.75 -2.17
CA ASP A 364 -11.02 -4.01 -0.97
C ASP A 364 -10.04 -4.22 0.19
N VAL A 365 -10.32 -3.64 1.35
CA VAL A 365 -9.58 -3.94 2.57
C VAL A 365 -10.44 -4.84 3.43
N VAL A 366 -10.03 -6.09 3.57
CA VAL A 366 -10.76 -7.11 4.33
C VAL A 366 -9.99 -7.43 5.60
N SER A 367 -10.71 -7.58 6.70
CA SER A 367 -10.19 -8.12 7.94
C SER A 367 -11.25 -8.98 8.63
N PHE A 368 -10.93 -9.55 9.79
CA PHE A 368 -11.79 -10.49 10.48
C PHE A 368 -11.48 -10.53 11.98
N THR A 369 -12.36 -11.17 12.75
CA THR A 369 -12.03 -11.61 14.11
C THR A 369 -11.48 -13.04 14.03
N PRO A 370 -10.20 -13.26 14.35
CA PRO A 370 -9.61 -14.60 14.32
C PRO A 370 -10.29 -15.58 15.30
N ARG A 371 -10.06 -16.88 15.13
CA ARG A 371 -10.59 -17.93 16.03
C ARG A 371 -10.16 -17.79 17.49
N ASN A 372 -9.02 -17.15 17.75
CA ASN A 372 -8.53 -16.77 19.08
C ASN A 372 -8.96 -15.35 19.50
N GLY A 373 -9.92 -14.76 18.79
CA GLY A 373 -10.37 -13.39 18.98
C GLY A 373 -11.06 -13.16 20.31
N LEU A 374 -10.68 -12.06 20.99
CA LEU A 374 -11.20 -11.69 22.31
C LEU A 374 -12.73 -11.53 22.35
N ASP A 375 -13.32 -11.09 21.24
CA ASP A 375 -14.75 -10.79 21.11
C ASP A 375 -15.53 -11.83 20.29
N LEU A 376 -14.94 -12.98 19.96
CA LEU A 376 -15.62 -14.03 19.20
C LEU A 376 -16.76 -14.69 20.01
N GLY A 377 -16.67 -14.67 21.34
CA GLY A 377 -17.71 -15.16 22.25
C GLY A 377 -17.72 -16.68 22.48
N VAL A 378 -16.78 -17.43 21.90
CA VAL A 378 -16.69 -18.89 22.12
C VAL A 378 -16.04 -19.25 23.46
N LEU A 379 -14.98 -18.53 23.83
CA LEU A 379 -14.35 -18.62 25.15
C LEU A 379 -14.73 -17.41 26.00
N SER A 380 -14.79 -17.60 27.33
CA SER A 380 -15.11 -16.51 28.25
C SER A 380 -13.99 -15.48 28.31
N LYS A 381 -14.34 -14.22 28.63
CA LYS A 381 -13.34 -13.15 28.84
C LYS A 381 -12.32 -13.51 29.93
N ASP A 382 -12.73 -14.21 30.98
CA ASP A 382 -11.82 -14.68 32.02
C ASP A 382 -10.74 -15.63 31.48
N CYS A 383 -11.08 -16.46 30.49
CA CYS A 383 -10.10 -17.32 29.83
C CYS A 383 -9.19 -16.56 28.88
N LEU A 384 -9.68 -15.49 28.26
CA LEU A 384 -8.93 -14.77 27.24
C LEU A 384 -7.99 -13.71 27.85
N LEU A 385 -8.45 -13.02 28.88
CA LEU A 385 -7.76 -11.88 29.51
C LEU A 385 -7.24 -12.18 30.92
N GLY A 386 -7.80 -13.19 31.59
CA GLY A 386 -7.35 -13.63 32.91
C GLY A 386 -6.21 -14.65 32.83
N GLY A 387 -5.56 -14.89 33.96
CA GLY A 387 -4.52 -15.90 34.11
C GLY A 387 -3.58 -15.65 35.29
N PRO A 388 -2.61 -16.55 35.51
CA PRO A 388 -1.72 -16.47 36.65
C PRO A 388 -0.66 -15.37 36.47
N TRP A 389 -0.01 -14.99 37.56
CA TRP A 389 1.22 -14.20 37.50
C TRP A 389 2.40 -15.13 37.23
N ILE A 390 3.28 -14.73 36.31
CA ILE A 390 4.55 -15.43 36.09
C ILE A 390 5.53 -15.04 37.17
N ARG A 391 6.20 -16.02 37.75
CA ARG A 391 7.35 -15.82 38.64
C ARG A 391 8.62 -16.21 37.91
N LEU A 392 9.72 -15.54 38.23
CA LEU A 392 11.04 -15.91 37.71
C LEU A 392 11.60 -17.08 38.53
N PRO A 393 11.76 -18.30 37.95
CA PRO A 393 12.29 -19.44 38.70
C PRO A 393 13.76 -19.28 39.04
N SER A 394 14.12 -19.65 40.26
CA SER A 394 15.51 -19.67 40.76
C SER A 394 16.14 -21.07 40.74
N ASN A 395 15.31 -22.10 40.66
CA ASN A 395 15.69 -23.51 40.62
C ASN A 395 14.64 -24.31 39.83
N GLU A 396 14.93 -25.57 39.56
CA GLU A 396 14.07 -26.48 38.81
C GLU A 396 12.70 -26.68 39.49
N ALA A 397 12.66 -26.86 40.81
CA ALA A 397 11.40 -27.00 41.55
C ALA A 397 10.49 -25.77 41.43
N GLU A 398 11.05 -24.55 41.36
CA GLU A 398 10.26 -23.34 41.09
C GLU A 398 9.77 -23.27 39.64
N PHE A 399 10.53 -23.80 38.69
CA PHE A 399 10.12 -23.88 37.29
C PHE A 399 8.95 -24.87 37.13
N ASP A 400 9.04 -26.03 37.78
CA ASP A 400 7.97 -27.02 37.80
C ASP A 400 6.71 -26.48 38.47
N ARG A 401 6.84 -25.75 39.59
CA ARG A 401 5.69 -25.06 40.19
C ARG A 401 5.06 -24.02 39.26
N GLN A 402 5.86 -23.29 38.49
CA GLN A 402 5.30 -22.37 37.49
C GLN A 402 4.56 -23.15 36.40
N ALA A 403 5.10 -24.30 35.97
CA ALA A 403 4.46 -25.18 35.01
C ALA A 403 3.11 -25.72 35.51
N GLU A 404 3.02 -26.13 36.78
CA GLU A 404 1.78 -26.54 37.43
C GLU A 404 0.74 -25.41 37.48
N VAL A 405 1.17 -24.19 37.82
CA VAL A 405 0.29 -23.00 37.86
C VAL A 405 -0.24 -22.67 36.46
N ASN A 406 0.62 -22.71 35.44
CA ASN A 406 0.22 -22.50 34.05
C ASN A 406 -0.79 -23.57 33.62
N ARG A 407 -0.50 -24.85 33.90
CA ARG A 407 -1.39 -25.98 33.59
C ARG A 407 -2.75 -25.84 34.25
N ALA A 408 -2.80 -25.52 35.54
CA ALA A 408 -4.07 -25.36 36.27
C ALA A 408 -4.93 -24.22 35.70
N ALA A 409 -4.32 -23.14 35.22
CA ALA A 409 -5.03 -22.05 34.54
C ALA A 409 -5.50 -22.47 33.15
N ALA A 410 -4.64 -23.15 32.38
CA ALA A 410 -4.94 -23.69 31.06
C ALA A 410 -6.10 -24.70 31.10
N ASP A 411 -6.08 -25.65 32.04
CA ASP A 411 -7.09 -26.71 32.16
C ASP A 411 -8.49 -26.15 32.47
N LYS A 412 -8.59 -25.08 33.25
CA LYS A 412 -9.87 -24.39 33.49
C LYS A 412 -10.51 -23.90 32.20
N CYS A 413 -9.70 -23.43 31.26
CA CYS A 413 -10.16 -22.93 29.97
C CYS A 413 -10.34 -24.04 28.95
N ARG A 414 -9.43 -25.02 28.92
CA ARG A 414 -9.54 -26.23 28.10
C ARG A 414 -10.81 -27.00 28.38
N ALA A 415 -11.22 -27.09 29.66
CA ALA A 415 -12.47 -27.75 30.05
C ALA A 415 -13.74 -27.09 29.48
N LYS A 416 -13.67 -25.83 28.99
CA LYS A 416 -14.80 -25.15 28.36
C LYS A 416 -14.99 -25.57 26.91
N ASP A 417 -13.90 -25.72 26.17
CA ASP A 417 -13.90 -26.19 24.79
C ASP A 417 -12.54 -26.82 24.44
N PRO A 418 -12.36 -28.14 24.68
CA PRO A 418 -11.06 -28.78 24.52
C PRO A 418 -10.62 -28.87 23.06
N GLU A 419 -11.57 -29.03 22.14
CA GLU A 419 -11.26 -29.13 20.71
C GLU A 419 -10.84 -27.77 20.14
N LEU A 420 -11.51 -26.67 20.52
CA LEU A 420 -11.05 -25.35 20.10
C LEU A 420 -9.70 -25.02 20.73
N PHE A 421 -9.53 -25.28 22.04
CA PHE A 421 -8.28 -24.99 22.76
C PHE A 421 -7.04 -25.58 22.09
N ALA A 422 -7.14 -26.79 21.53
CA ALA A 422 -6.05 -27.45 20.81
C ALA A 422 -5.76 -26.85 19.41
N ASN A 423 -6.64 -26.00 18.88
CA ASN A 423 -6.62 -25.51 17.49
C ASN A 423 -6.60 -23.97 17.38
N LEU A 424 -5.94 -23.29 18.33
CA LEU A 424 -5.79 -21.82 18.37
C LEU A 424 -4.41 -21.32 17.92
N GLY A 425 -3.58 -22.20 17.35
CA GLY A 425 -2.29 -21.84 16.76
C GLY A 425 -2.44 -20.92 15.55
N SER A 426 -1.40 -20.14 15.25
CA SER A 426 -1.48 -19.19 14.14
C SER A 426 -1.42 -19.86 12.75
N ASP A 427 -1.05 -21.14 12.68
CA ASP A 427 -1.20 -21.97 11.48
C ASP A 427 -2.67 -22.34 11.21
N SER A 428 -3.48 -22.57 12.25
CA SER A 428 -4.92 -22.75 12.09
C SER A 428 -5.58 -21.45 11.63
N VAL A 429 -5.16 -20.31 12.19
CA VAL A 429 -5.61 -18.98 11.74
C VAL A 429 -5.21 -18.74 10.27
N ALA A 430 -4.01 -19.14 9.84
CA ALA A 430 -3.59 -19.02 8.44
C ALA A 430 -4.47 -19.85 7.49
N ARG A 431 -4.91 -21.04 7.91
CA ARG A 431 -5.86 -21.85 7.13
C ARG A 431 -7.26 -21.22 7.09
N ASP A 432 -7.69 -20.52 8.14
CA ASP A 432 -8.93 -19.73 8.10
C ASP A 432 -8.86 -18.65 7.03
N VAL A 433 -7.73 -17.95 6.95
CA VAL A 433 -7.52 -16.91 5.94
C VAL A 433 -7.53 -17.49 4.52
N GLU A 434 -7.06 -18.72 4.33
CA GLU A 434 -7.17 -19.42 3.05
C GLU A 434 -8.62 -19.76 2.70
N ALA A 435 -9.41 -20.24 3.66
CA ALA A 435 -10.83 -20.47 3.46
C ALA A 435 -11.58 -19.18 3.14
N ILE A 436 -11.21 -18.07 3.78
CA ILE A 436 -11.73 -16.75 3.45
C ILE A 436 -11.34 -16.35 2.03
N ARG A 437 -10.07 -16.51 1.61
CA ARG A 437 -9.63 -16.22 0.23
C ARG A 437 -10.53 -16.94 -0.78
N VAL A 438 -10.75 -18.24 -0.56
CA VAL A 438 -11.60 -19.08 -1.43
C VAL A 438 -13.03 -18.54 -1.46
N ALA A 439 -13.62 -18.22 -0.30
CA ALA A 439 -14.98 -17.70 -0.21
C ALA A 439 -15.15 -16.33 -0.89
N LEU A 440 -14.12 -15.49 -0.84
CA LEU A 440 -14.09 -14.20 -1.55
C LEU A 440 -13.88 -14.34 -3.06
N GLY A 441 -13.51 -15.53 -3.55
CA GLY A 441 -13.19 -15.77 -4.96
C GLY A 441 -11.88 -15.13 -5.41
N GLU A 442 -10.97 -14.80 -4.49
CA GLU A 442 -9.69 -14.16 -4.80
C GLU A 442 -8.67 -15.20 -5.25
N GLU A 443 -7.97 -15.02 -6.38
CA GLU A 443 -6.92 -15.98 -6.77
C GLU A 443 -5.71 -15.93 -5.83
N ARG A 444 -5.34 -14.71 -5.41
CA ARG A 444 -4.22 -14.40 -4.51
C ARG A 444 -4.59 -13.23 -3.61
N LEU A 445 -4.05 -13.21 -2.39
CA LEU A 445 -4.23 -12.10 -1.45
C LEU A 445 -2.99 -11.23 -1.38
N SER A 446 -3.20 -9.93 -1.12
CA SER A 446 -2.15 -9.05 -0.62
C SER A 446 -2.31 -8.92 0.90
N PHE A 447 -1.23 -8.93 1.68
CA PHE A 447 -1.29 -8.95 3.14
C PHE A 447 -0.73 -7.67 3.75
N LEU A 448 -1.38 -7.21 4.82
CA LEU A 448 -0.82 -6.26 5.79
C LEU A 448 -0.88 -6.93 7.18
N GLY A 449 0.21 -7.56 7.60
CA GLY A 449 0.33 -8.21 8.89
C GLY A 449 0.91 -7.25 9.92
N THR A 450 0.09 -6.81 10.88
CA THR A 450 0.54 -5.93 11.95
C THR A 450 0.85 -6.75 13.20
N SER A 451 2.01 -6.51 13.84
CA SER A 451 2.33 -7.15 15.12
C SER A 451 2.29 -8.69 15.03
N TYR A 452 1.57 -9.36 15.94
CA TYR A 452 1.33 -10.80 15.86
C TYR A 452 0.62 -11.26 14.58
N GLY A 453 -0.14 -10.38 13.91
CA GLY A 453 -0.70 -10.66 12.58
C GLY A 453 0.37 -10.94 11.53
N GLY A 454 1.61 -10.47 11.76
CA GLY A 454 2.78 -10.87 10.98
C GLY A 454 3.15 -12.35 11.15
N VAL A 455 2.96 -12.94 12.33
CA VAL A 455 3.16 -14.39 12.55
C VAL A 455 2.16 -15.18 11.71
N THR A 456 0.88 -14.81 11.74
CA THR A 456 -0.15 -15.39 10.87
C THR A 456 0.19 -15.22 9.39
N ALA A 457 0.65 -14.03 8.97
CA ALA A 457 1.06 -13.77 7.59
C ALA A 457 2.20 -14.71 7.15
N THR A 458 3.23 -14.87 7.99
CA THR A 458 4.36 -15.75 7.67
C THR A 458 3.95 -17.23 7.66
N ASN A 459 3.01 -17.66 8.50
CA ASN A 459 2.43 -19.01 8.41
C ASN A 459 1.65 -19.21 7.12
N TYR A 460 0.86 -18.22 6.71
CA TYR A 460 0.17 -18.26 5.41
C TYR A 460 1.17 -18.36 4.26
N ALA A 461 2.26 -17.59 4.28
CA ALA A 461 3.32 -17.66 3.28
C ALA A 461 4.02 -19.03 3.23
N ARG A 462 4.20 -19.70 4.39
CA ARG A 462 4.75 -21.07 4.46
C ARG A 462 3.80 -22.11 3.88
N LEU A 463 2.51 -22.03 4.21
CA LEU A 463 1.50 -23.02 3.82
C LEU A 463 1.02 -22.84 2.38
N PHE A 464 0.89 -21.59 1.92
CA PHE A 464 0.26 -21.23 0.65
C PHE A 464 1.08 -20.18 -0.13
N PRO A 465 2.38 -20.40 -0.40
CA PRO A 465 3.26 -19.39 -0.99
C PRO A 465 2.76 -18.87 -2.35
N SER A 466 2.20 -19.75 -3.18
CA SER A 466 1.66 -19.40 -4.51
C SER A 466 0.37 -18.55 -4.46
N ARG A 467 -0.24 -18.40 -3.28
CA ARG A 467 -1.45 -17.59 -3.05
C ARG A 467 -1.14 -16.19 -2.52
N VAL A 468 0.14 -15.86 -2.34
CA VAL A 468 0.59 -14.52 -1.92
C VAL A 468 0.88 -13.66 -3.16
N ARG A 469 0.17 -12.53 -3.30
CA ARG A 469 0.46 -11.50 -4.31
C ARG A 469 1.50 -10.50 -3.79
N ALA A 470 1.33 -10.02 -2.56
CA ALA A 470 2.17 -9.04 -1.89
C ALA A 470 2.04 -9.24 -0.37
N MET A 471 3.07 -8.89 0.40
CA MET A 471 3.02 -9.03 1.84
C MET A 471 3.82 -7.93 2.52
N VAL A 472 3.13 -7.20 3.40
CA VAL A 472 3.68 -6.17 4.27
C VAL A 472 3.68 -6.68 5.70
N LEU A 473 4.82 -6.61 6.36
CA LEU A 473 5.01 -6.97 7.76
C LEU A 473 5.33 -5.70 8.55
N ASP A 474 4.35 -5.18 9.29
CA ASP A 474 4.40 -3.90 9.99
C ASP A 474 4.51 -4.12 11.51
N GLY A 475 5.68 -3.82 12.08
CA GLY A 475 5.98 -4.14 13.48
C GLY A 475 5.84 -5.64 13.80
N ALA A 476 6.05 -6.51 12.81
CA ALA A 476 5.80 -7.93 12.92
C ALA A 476 6.73 -8.64 13.91
N VAL A 477 6.18 -9.60 14.65
CA VAL A 477 6.95 -10.44 15.57
C VAL A 477 7.73 -11.50 14.79
N ASN A 478 9.03 -11.62 15.06
CA ASN A 478 9.88 -12.70 14.56
C ASN A 478 10.08 -13.77 15.64
N LEU A 479 9.65 -15.01 15.38
CA LEU A 479 9.76 -16.13 16.31
C LEU A 479 11.05 -16.97 16.14
N LEU A 480 11.91 -16.66 15.17
CA LEU A 480 13.11 -17.46 14.82
C LEU A 480 14.38 -17.12 15.63
N ASP A 481 14.20 -16.46 16.77
CA ASP A 481 15.23 -16.03 17.72
C ASP A 481 16.29 -15.07 17.14
N GLU A 482 15.92 -13.79 17.07
CA GLU A 482 16.84 -12.66 16.89
C GLU A 482 16.93 -11.78 18.15
N ARG A 483 16.79 -12.40 19.33
CA ARG A 483 16.71 -11.69 20.62
C ARG A 483 17.88 -10.73 20.88
N ARG A 484 19.05 -10.97 20.26
CA ARG A 484 20.22 -10.08 20.37
C ARG A 484 19.93 -8.65 19.93
N LEU A 485 19.29 -8.44 18.79
CA LEU A 485 19.03 -7.08 18.29
C LEU A 485 18.01 -6.36 19.19
N ARG A 486 16.96 -7.07 19.60
CA ARG A 486 15.95 -6.54 20.52
C ARG A 486 16.55 -6.11 21.86
N TYR A 487 17.48 -6.88 22.42
CA TYR A 487 18.20 -6.51 23.64
C TYR A 487 19.08 -5.27 23.48
N GLN A 488 19.83 -5.19 22.39
CA GLN A 488 20.64 -3.99 22.10
C GLN A 488 19.79 -2.74 21.98
N VAL A 489 18.61 -2.86 21.35
CA VAL A 489 17.65 -1.76 21.25
C VAL A 489 17.12 -1.36 22.64
N MET A 490 16.71 -2.32 23.49
CA MET A 490 16.21 -2.00 24.84
C MET A 490 17.28 -1.34 25.71
N GLU A 491 18.52 -1.83 25.70
CA GLU A 491 19.64 -1.17 26.37
C GLU A 491 19.85 0.26 25.87
N GLY A 492 19.81 0.45 24.55
CA GLY A 492 19.89 1.78 23.93
C GLY A 492 18.74 2.71 24.33
N GLN A 493 17.53 2.18 24.53
CA GLN A 493 16.39 2.98 24.99
C GLN A 493 16.53 3.41 26.46
N LEU A 494 17.10 2.57 27.32
CA LEU A 494 17.44 2.99 28.69
C LEU A 494 18.45 4.14 28.69
N VAL A 495 19.47 4.07 27.83
CA VAL A 495 20.46 5.15 27.67
C VAL A 495 19.80 6.44 27.17
N LYS A 496 18.89 6.35 26.19
CA LYS A 496 18.14 7.52 25.69
C LYS A 496 17.23 8.12 26.74
N PHE A 497 16.54 7.30 27.52
CA PHE A 497 15.73 7.74 28.65
C PHE A 497 16.60 8.47 29.69
N ALA A 498 17.76 7.93 30.05
CA ALA A 498 18.69 8.57 30.96
C ALA A 498 19.21 9.92 30.42
N ALA A 499 19.57 9.98 29.13
CA ALA A 499 20.03 11.21 28.49
C ALA A 499 18.93 12.27 28.41
N TRP A 500 17.70 11.89 28.04
CA TRP A 500 16.54 12.78 28.09
C TRP A 500 16.33 13.31 29.50
N CYS A 501 16.38 12.44 30.51
CA CYS A 501 16.14 12.80 31.90
C CYS A 501 17.16 13.82 32.42
N ALA A 502 18.46 13.63 32.13
CA ALA A 502 19.51 14.57 32.51
C ALA A 502 19.37 15.95 31.83
N GLY A 503 18.73 15.99 30.66
CA GLY A 503 18.55 17.21 29.87
C GLY A 503 17.30 18.03 30.20
N THR A 504 16.47 17.62 31.16
CA THR A 504 15.18 18.28 31.43
C THR A 504 14.77 18.27 32.90
N ALA A 505 14.28 19.40 33.40
CA ALA A 505 13.68 19.51 34.74
C ALA A 505 12.33 18.77 34.86
N GLU A 506 11.75 18.33 33.74
CA GLU A 506 10.51 17.53 33.75
C GLU A 506 10.73 16.10 34.29
N CYS A 507 11.98 15.63 34.28
CA CYS A 507 12.33 14.33 34.82
C CYS A 507 12.71 14.46 36.30
N VAL A 508 12.00 13.75 37.18
CA VAL A 508 12.26 13.76 38.63
C VAL A 508 13.57 13.05 39.04
N LEU A 509 14.31 12.50 38.07
CA LEU A 509 15.61 11.84 38.25
C LEU A 509 16.75 12.63 37.58
N ASN A 510 16.51 13.86 37.11
CA ASN A 510 17.43 14.69 36.33
C ASN A 510 18.83 14.87 36.98
N ASP A 511 18.89 14.96 38.30
CA ASP A 511 20.14 15.14 39.06
C ASP A 511 20.74 13.82 39.58
N GLN A 512 20.31 12.67 39.03
CA GLN A 512 20.71 11.33 39.47
C GLN A 512 21.37 10.53 38.34
N ASP A 513 22.16 9.51 38.70
CA ASP A 513 22.56 8.46 37.76
C ASP A 513 21.36 7.52 37.51
N VAL A 514 20.57 7.85 36.50
CA VAL A 514 19.33 7.14 36.14
C VAL A 514 19.58 5.65 35.89
N VAL A 515 20.69 5.28 35.25
CA VAL A 515 21.00 3.87 34.91
C VAL A 515 21.35 3.09 36.18
N LYS A 516 22.08 3.70 37.12
CA LYS A 516 22.34 3.11 38.43
C LYS A 516 21.06 2.94 39.24
N VAL A 517 20.24 3.99 39.32
CA VAL A 517 18.95 3.94 40.03
C VAL A 517 18.04 2.87 39.45
N TRP A 518 17.98 2.77 38.11
CA TRP A 518 17.25 1.71 37.44
C TRP A 518 17.76 0.32 37.86
N ARG A 519 19.07 0.09 37.87
CA ARG A 519 19.65 -1.20 38.31
C ARG A 519 19.31 -1.55 39.76
N GLU A 520 19.27 -0.57 40.67
CA GLU A 520 18.84 -0.78 42.06
C GLU A 520 17.40 -1.32 42.11
N VAL A 521 16.47 -0.69 41.39
CA VAL A 521 15.06 -1.11 41.36
C VAL A 521 14.88 -2.44 40.60
N ALA A 522 15.51 -2.60 39.43
CA ALA A 522 15.38 -3.76 38.57
C ALA A 522 16.06 -5.03 39.11
N SER A 523 16.85 -4.92 40.19
CA SER A 523 17.47 -6.05 40.90
C SER A 523 16.85 -6.30 42.29
N ALA A 524 15.86 -5.51 42.69
CA ALA A 524 15.20 -5.67 43.97
C ALA A 524 14.50 -7.04 44.09
N LYS A 525 14.67 -7.70 45.24
CA LYS A 525 14.02 -9.00 45.51
C LYS A 525 12.54 -8.86 45.85
N ARG A 526 12.15 -7.71 46.42
CA ARG A 526 10.78 -7.44 46.87
C ARG A 526 10.58 -5.94 47.10
N ILE A 527 9.51 -5.41 46.52
CA ILE A 527 9.04 -4.03 46.66
C ILE A 527 7.52 -4.10 46.93
N PRO A 528 7.05 -3.83 48.15
CA PRO A 528 5.62 -3.78 48.46
C PRO A 528 4.85 -2.77 47.60
N VAL A 529 3.57 -3.03 47.35
CA VAL A 529 2.64 -2.01 46.81
C VAL A 529 1.84 -1.44 47.97
N ARG A 530 1.99 -0.14 48.23
CA ARG A 530 1.36 0.49 49.40
C ARG A 530 -0.17 0.35 49.34
N GLY A 531 -0.77 -0.05 50.47
CA GLY A 531 -2.21 -0.25 50.59
C GLY A 531 -2.76 -1.49 49.87
N ARG A 532 -1.90 -2.38 49.34
CA ARG A 532 -2.33 -3.62 48.67
C ARG A 532 -1.51 -4.82 49.17
N GLN A 533 -2.13 -6.00 49.24
CA GLN A 533 -1.43 -7.25 49.60
C GLN A 533 -0.70 -7.87 48.40
N VAL A 534 0.19 -7.10 47.77
CA VAL A 534 0.97 -7.54 46.61
C VAL A 534 2.35 -6.88 46.65
N SER A 535 3.34 -7.55 46.06
CA SER A 535 4.70 -7.03 45.93
C SER A 535 5.26 -7.32 44.55
N TYR A 536 6.10 -6.43 44.07
CA TYR A 536 6.87 -6.56 42.86
C TYR A 536 8.30 -7.02 43.19
N ASP A 537 8.95 -7.68 42.25
CA ASP A 537 10.40 -7.86 42.23
C ASP A 537 10.99 -7.23 40.97
N GLY A 538 12.30 -7.36 40.79
CA GLY A 538 13.01 -6.83 39.64
C GLY A 538 12.53 -7.38 38.29
N PHE A 539 11.97 -8.60 38.26
CA PHE A 539 11.38 -9.17 37.05
C PHE A 539 10.07 -8.47 36.72
N ASP A 540 9.17 -8.31 37.71
CA ASP A 540 7.90 -7.61 37.50
C ASP A 540 8.11 -6.15 37.03
N VAL A 541 9.08 -5.46 37.63
CA VAL A 541 9.43 -4.08 37.26
C VAL A 541 9.90 -4.00 35.82
N GLN A 542 10.77 -4.93 35.39
CA GLN A 542 11.25 -4.97 33.99
C GLN A 542 10.08 -5.18 33.01
N ILE A 543 9.13 -6.07 33.30
CA ILE A 543 7.95 -6.29 32.44
C ILE A 543 7.04 -5.06 32.42
N ALA A 544 6.76 -4.46 33.58
CA ALA A 544 5.90 -3.29 33.69
C ALA A 544 6.49 -2.05 33.01
N ALA A 545 7.82 -1.89 33.03
CA ALA A 545 8.50 -0.74 32.43
C ALA A 545 8.71 -0.87 30.91
N ALA A 546 8.75 -2.09 30.34
CA ALA A 546 9.09 -2.31 28.93
C ALA A 546 8.27 -1.46 27.93
N PRO A 547 6.93 -1.33 28.08
CA PRO A 547 6.15 -0.49 27.16
C PRO A 547 6.53 1.00 27.17
N HIS A 548 7.08 1.51 28.27
CA HIS A 548 7.51 2.92 28.39
C HIS A 548 8.80 3.18 27.60
N PHE A 549 9.68 2.18 27.47
CA PHE A 549 10.89 2.27 26.65
C PHE A 549 10.60 2.08 25.16
N ILE A 550 9.69 1.16 24.82
CA ILE A 550 9.32 0.89 23.43
C ILE A 550 8.58 2.10 22.82
N SER A 551 7.59 2.62 23.54
CA SER A 551 6.75 3.72 23.06
C SER A 551 6.54 4.75 24.17
N PRO A 552 7.38 5.79 24.28
CA PRO A 552 7.24 6.83 25.30
C PRO A 552 6.08 7.79 25.05
N GLY A 553 5.50 7.76 23.84
CA GLY A 553 4.41 8.63 23.42
C GLY A 553 4.84 10.07 23.16
N ALA A 554 3.88 10.90 22.77
CA ALA A 554 4.10 12.33 22.55
C ALA A 554 4.64 13.02 23.81
N ASP A 555 5.57 13.96 23.61
CA ASP A 555 6.25 14.72 24.68
C ASP A 555 6.85 13.84 25.79
N ASN A 556 7.20 12.60 25.45
CA ASN A 556 7.75 11.59 26.33
C ASN A 556 6.94 11.37 27.62
N PHE A 557 5.61 11.45 27.56
CA PHE A 557 4.77 11.38 28.76
C PHE A 557 4.98 10.10 29.57
N ARG A 558 5.17 8.95 28.91
CA ARG A 558 5.45 7.67 29.60
C ARG A 558 6.84 7.67 30.26
N TRP A 559 7.81 8.40 29.75
CA TRP A 559 9.09 8.55 30.45
C TRP A 559 8.94 9.36 31.75
N LYS A 560 8.04 10.36 31.77
CA LYS A 560 7.71 11.09 33.01
C LYS A 560 7.05 10.18 34.04
N GLU A 561 6.10 9.35 33.61
CA GLU A 561 5.46 8.34 34.47
C GLU A 561 6.46 7.31 34.99
N LEU A 562 7.33 6.81 34.11
CA LEU A 562 8.37 5.85 34.45
C LEU A 562 9.35 6.41 35.49
N ALA A 563 9.83 7.65 35.32
CA ALA A 563 10.73 8.29 36.26
C ALA A 563 10.12 8.37 37.68
N LYS A 564 8.83 8.74 37.77
CA LYS A 564 8.10 8.77 39.05
C LYS A 564 7.95 7.37 39.66
N ALA A 565 7.61 6.37 38.85
CA ALA A 565 7.49 4.99 39.30
C ALA A 565 8.82 4.43 39.83
N ILE A 566 9.94 4.76 39.17
CA ILE A 566 11.29 4.39 39.62
C ILE A 566 11.62 5.02 40.97
N VAL A 567 11.35 6.32 41.17
CA VAL A 567 11.58 7.01 42.45
C VAL A 567 10.78 6.36 43.58
N LEU A 568 9.50 6.09 43.36
CA LEU A 568 8.64 5.42 44.36
C LEU A 568 9.16 4.02 44.68
N ALA A 569 9.51 3.23 43.66
CA ALA A 569 9.98 1.88 43.85
C ALA A 569 11.32 1.83 44.60
N ARG A 570 12.22 2.79 44.35
CA ARG A 570 13.47 2.98 45.12
C ARG A 570 13.20 3.28 46.59
N ALA A 571 12.13 4.02 46.88
CA ALA A 571 11.66 4.30 48.25
C ALA A 571 10.86 3.14 48.88
N GLY A 572 10.77 1.99 48.21
CA GLY A 572 10.10 0.78 48.72
C GLY A 572 8.62 0.68 48.38
N ASP A 573 8.12 1.44 47.40
CA ASP A 573 6.71 1.41 46.97
C ASP A 573 6.56 1.19 45.45
N ALA A 574 6.07 0.02 45.05
CA ALA A 574 5.85 -0.34 43.66
C ALA A 574 4.52 0.16 43.07
N SER A 575 3.79 1.03 43.78
CA SER A 575 2.46 1.52 43.34
C SER A 575 2.46 2.13 41.94
N GLY A 576 3.51 2.87 41.55
CA GLY A 576 3.62 3.44 40.20
C GLY A 576 3.58 2.38 39.08
N PHE A 577 4.29 1.27 39.25
CA PHE A 577 4.24 0.15 38.30
C PHE A 577 2.92 -0.61 38.38
N ALA A 578 2.41 -0.84 39.59
CA ALA A 578 1.17 -1.57 39.80
C ALA A 578 -0.06 -0.85 39.23
N ASP A 579 -0.10 0.46 39.32
CA ASP A 579 -1.21 1.26 38.79
C ASP A 579 -1.18 1.31 37.26
N TYR A 580 0.00 1.40 36.65
CA TYR A 580 0.14 1.25 35.19
C TYR A 580 -0.38 -0.12 34.72
N VAL A 581 0.08 -1.20 35.35
CA VAL A 581 -0.34 -2.57 34.99
C VAL A 581 -1.84 -2.75 35.20
N LYS A 582 -2.39 -2.25 36.30
CA LYS A 582 -3.83 -2.32 36.59
C LYS A 582 -4.66 -1.53 35.57
N ALA A 583 -4.21 -0.34 35.17
CA ALA A 583 -4.89 0.47 34.17
C ALA A 583 -4.96 -0.25 32.80
N GLY A 584 -3.89 -0.95 32.40
CA GLY A 584 -3.83 -1.64 31.12
C GLY A 584 -4.49 -3.03 31.11
N THR A 585 -4.45 -3.75 32.24
CA THR A 585 -4.80 -5.19 32.27
C THR A 585 -5.88 -5.56 33.28
N GLY A 586 -6.24 -4.65 34.20
CA GLY A 586 -7.07 -4.95 35.36
C GLY A 586 -6.38 -5.74 36.48
N SER A 587 -5.18 -6.29 36.23
CA SER A 587 -4.41 -7.09 37.20
C SER A 587 -3.47 -6.22 38.05
N LEU A 588 -3.18 -6.66 39.28
CA LEU A 588 -2.23 -5.98 40.18
C LEU A 588 -0.76 -6.22 39.85
N LYS A 589 -0.45 -7.30 39.12
CA LYS A 589 0.88 -7.65 38.58
C LYS A 589 0.75 -8.01 37.10
N PRO A 590 1.83 -7.96 36.30
CA PRO A 590 1.78 -8.37 34.90
C PRO A 590 1.14 -9.77 34.77
N PRO A 591 -0.10 -9.86 34.27
CA PRO A 591 -0.83 -11.11 34.21
C PRO A 591 -0.44 -11.87 32.97
N SER A 592 -0.40 -13.20 33.03
CA SER A 592 -0.19 -14.08 31.87
C SER A 592 -1.54 -14.51 31.31
N PRO A 593 -2.07 -13.86 30.25
CA PRO A 593 -3.41 -14.14 29.79
C PRO A 593 -3.45 -15.53 29.14
N VAL A 594 -4.33 -16.40 29.63
CA VAL A 594 -4.42 -17.78 29.13
C VAL A 594 -4.74 -17.78 27.64
N GLY A 595 -5.61 -16.88 27.16
CA GLY A 595 -5.94 -16.74 25.73
C GLY A 595 -4.74 -16.42 24.84
N MET A 596 -3.84 -15.55 25.29
CA MET A 596 -2.59 -15.26 24.57
C MET A 596 -1.70 -16.52 24.51
N ASN A 597 -1.61 -17.25 25.62
CA ASN A 597 -0.79 -18.45 25.74
C ASN A 597 -1.34 -19.63 24.92
N MET A 598 -2.66 -19.72 24.72
CA MET A 598 -3.27 -20.70 23.80
C MET A 598 -2.65 -20.61 22.41
N THR A 599 -2.33 -19.42 21.94
CA THR A 599 -1.67 -19.24 20.65
C THR A 599 -0.14 -19.33 20.76
N HIS A 600 0.49 -18.60 21.70
CA HIS A 600 1.95 -18.60 21.83
C HIS A 600 2.56 -19.97 22.11
N CYS A 601 1.93 -20.79 22.96
CA CYS A 601 2.45 -22.09 23.31
C CYS A 601 2.29 -23.10 22.16
N LEU A 602 1.18 -23.04 21.42
CA LEU A 602 1.00 -23.81 20.18
C LEU A 602 1.99 -23.38 19.09
N ASP A 603 2.35 -22.09 19.03
CA ASP A 603 3.34 -21.54 18.09
C ASP A 603 4.80 -21.71 18.58
N GLY A 604 5.03 -22.43 19.68
CA GLY A 604 6.37 -22.84 20.12
C GLY A 604 7.21 -21.75 20.81
N VAL A 605 6.58 -20.76 21.46
CA VAL A 605 7.29 -19.67 22.19
C VAL A 605 7.90 -20.13 23.53
N GLY A 606 7.43 -21.27 24.07
CA GLY A 606 7.77 -21.76 25.40
C GLY A 606 9.18 -22.32 25.59
N PHE A 607 9.65 -22.33 26.84
CA PHE A 607 10.85 -23.10 27.23
C PHE A 607 10.54 -24.59 27.32
N ARG A 608 11.44 -25.43 26.82
CA ARG A 608 11.28 -26.89 26.84
C ARG A 608 11.46 -27.47 28.24
N ASP A 609 12.46 -26.97 28.95
CA ASP A 609 12.87 -27.44 30.28
C ASP A 609 13.62 -26.33 31.04
N TYR A 610 14.03 -26.63 32.27
CA TYR A 610 14.77 -25.68 33.11
C TYR A 610 16.16 -25.35 32.54
N ALA A 611 16.82 -26.27 31.82
CA ALA A 611 18.12 -26.02 31.20
C ALA A 611 18.00 -24.98 30.07
N ASP A 612 16.99 -25.11 29.21
CA ASP A 612 16.65 -24.15 28.15
C ASP A 612 16.36 -22.75 28.72
N PHE A 613 15.57 -22.68 29.79
CA PHE A 613 15.31 -21.43 30.51
C PHE A 613 16.58 -20.80 31.10
N THR A 614 17.43 -21.59 31.77
CA THR A 614 18.66 -21.07 32.39
C THR A 614 19.68 -20.62 31.34
N GLU A 615 19.78 -21.31 30.22
CA GLU A 615 20.58 -20.89 29.07
C GLU A 615 20.11 -19.54 28.54
N ALA A 616 18.79 -19.40 28.31
CA ALA A 616 18.20 -18.13 27.88
C ALA A 616 18.48 -17.01 28.89
N ARG A 617 18.29 -17.25 30.20
CA ARG A 617 18.58 -16.27 31.25
C ARG A 617 20.06 -15.86 31.28
N SER A 618 20.98 -16.79 31.11
CA SER A 618 22.42 -16.53 31.03
C SER A 618 22.78 -15.69 29.80
N ARG A 619 22.20 -16.04 28.63
CA ARG A 619 22.36 -15.30 27.38
C ARG A 619 21.85 -13.87 27.52
N ASN A 620 20.64 -13.68 28.06
CA ASN A 620 20.04 -12.37 28.22
C ASN A 620 20.85 -11.47 29.16
N LYS A 621 21.40 -12.01 30.26
CA LYS A 621 22.28 -11.27 31.17
C LYS A 621 23.54 -10.73 30.49
N ARG A 622 24.06 -11.44 29.47
CA ARG A 622 25.21 -10.97 28.68
C ARG A 622 24.80 -9.90 27.66
N LEU A 623 23.61 -10.01 27.07
CA LEU A 623 23.17 -9.15 25.98
C LEU A 623 22.50 -7.84 26.45
N ALA A 624 21.77 -7.89 27.55
CA ALA A 624 21.08 -6.76 28.18
C ALA A 624 21.25 -6.80 29.71
N PRO A 625 22.41 -6.41 30.26
CA PRO A 625 22.66 -6.47 31.70
C PRO A 625 21.74 -5.59 32.55
N ASN A 626 21.16 -4.51 31.99
CA ASN A 626 20.20 -3.66 32.68
C ASN A 626 18.76 -4.16 32.55
N TYR A 627 18.49 -5.09 31.61
CA TYR A 627 17.15 -5.56 31.28
C TYR A 627 17.05 -7.07 31.00
N PRO A 628 17.71 -7.96 31.77
CA PRO A 628 17.96 -9.33 31.35
C PRO A 628 16.74 -10.26 31.44
N GLN A 629 15.68 -9.87 32.15
CA GLN A 629 14.55 -10.74 32.41
C GLN A 629 13.34 -10.48 31.50
N GLN A 630 13.31 -9.36 30.76
CA GLN A 630 12.09 -8.90 30.11
C GLN A 630 11.53 -9.84 29.03
N GLU A 631 12.35 -10.47 28.21
CA GLU A 631 11.85 -11.40 27.18
C GLU A 631 11.57 -12.82 27.73
N LEU A 632 11.85 -13.10 29.00
CA LEU A 632 11.60 -14.44 29.58
C LEU A 632 10.12 -14.67 29.88
N TRP A 633 9.34 -13.59 30.02
CA TRP A 633 7.97 -13.65 30.50
C TRP A 633 7.03 -14.47 29.60
N HIS A 634 7.07 -14.25 28.28
CA HIS A 634 6.27 -15.02 27.33
C HIS A 634 6.65 -16.50 27.33
N GLY A 635 7.95 -16.81 27.37
CA GLY A 635 8.43 -18.19 27.36
C GLY A 635 8.06 -18.96 28.63
N LEU A 636 8.08 -18.30 29.79
CA LEU A 636 7.71 -18.88 31.10
C LEU A 636 6.20 -19.12 31.27
N ALA A 637 5.37 -18.64 30.35
CA ALA A 637 3.93 -18.86 30.37
C ALA A 637 3.50 -20.23 29.82
N CYS A 638 4.40 -20.94 29.13
CA CYS A 638 4.11 -22.19 28.42
C CYS A 638 4.59 -23.50 29.07
N PRO A 639 5.55 -23.55 30.02
CA PRO A 639 5.85 -24.78 30.73
C PRO A 639 4.56 -25.37 31.32
N GLY A 640 4.39 -26.69 31.18
CA GLY A 640 3.20 -27.40 31.65
C GLY A 640 1.95 -27.25 30.77
N TRP A 641 1.99 -26.50 29.66
CA TRP A 641 0.84 -26.35 28.77
C TRP A 641 0.26 -27.71 28.35
N PRO A 642 -1.08 -27.91 28.38
CA PRO A 642 -1.67 -29.23 28.16
C PRO A 642 -1.51 -29.78 26.75
N GLU A 643 -1.39 -28.89 25.76
CA GLU A 643 -1.26 -29.24 24.35
C GLU A 643 0.20 -29.05 23.88
N PRO A 644 0.77 -29.99 23.12
CA PRO A 644 2.12 -29.83 22.58
C PRO A 644 2.18 -28.68 21.55
N PRO A 645 3.35 -28.06 21.31
CA PRO A 645 3.51 -27.11 20.23
C PRO A 645 3.13 -27.72 18.88
N ALA A 646 2.12 -27.15 18.21
CA ALA A 646 1.61 -27.63 16.92
C ALA A 646 2.31 -26.95 15.73
N ASN A 647 2.85 -25.75 15.93
CA ASN A 647 3.43 -24.92 14.89
C ASN A 647 4.75 -24.28 15.34
N PRO A 648 5.83 -25.06 15.52
CA PRO A 648 7.11 -24.51 15.92
C PRO A 648 7.65 -23.50 14.88
N PRO A 649 8.37 -22.45 15.31
CA PRO A 649 8.90 -21.42 14.42
C PRO A 649 9.80 -22.02 13.34
N ARG A 650 9.56 -21.65 12.07
CA ARG A 650 10.37 -22.08 10.91
C ARG A 650 10.65 -20.92 9.94
N PRO A 651 11.82 -20.89 9.28
CA PRO A 651 12.15 -19.89 8.26
C PRO A 651 11.09 -19.76 7.17
N LEU A 652 10.99 -18.57 6.59
CA LEU A 652 10.20 -18.35 5.38
C LEU A 652 10.83 -19.08 4.17
N PRO A 653 10.03 -19.57 3.21
CA PRO A 653 10.54 -20.07 1.95
C PRO A 653 11.33 -18.99 1.23
N SER A 654 12.59 -19.27 0.86
CA SER A 654 13.43 -18.33 0.11
C SER A 654 13.06 -18.23 -1.38
N THR A 655 12.24 -19.16 -1.88
CA THR A 655 11.75 -19.20 -3.26
C THR A 655 10.23 -19.38 -3.29
N GLY A 656 9.57 -18.86 -4.34
CA GLY A 656 8.13 -19.01 -4.53
C GLY A 656 7.26 -17.94 -3.85
N LEU A 657 7.87 -17.06 -3.05
CA LEU A 657 7.25 -15.85 -2.52
C LEU A 657 7.66 -14.62 -3.35
N PRO A 658 6.78 -13.61 -3.49
CA PRO A 658 7.20 -12.31 -3.97
C PRO A 658 8.11 -11.62 -2.94
N PRO A 659 8.98 -10.67 -3.37
CA PRO A 659 9.69 -9.81 -2.43
C PRO A 659 8.73 -9.14 -1.44
N LEU A 660 9.07 -9.15 -0.16
CA LEU A 660 8.25 -8.64 0.94
C LEU A 660 8.64 -7.20 1.31
N LEU A 661 7.72 -6.49 1.95
CA LEU A 661 7.98 -5.16 2.54
C LEU A 661 7.89 -5.23 4.06
N GLY A 662 8.96 -4.86 4.76
CA GLY A 662 8.94 -4.61 6.19
C GLY A 662 8.65 -3.13 6.48
N ALA A 663 7.90 -2.85 7.54
CA ALA A 663 7.78 -1.52 8.14
C ALA A 663 8.10 -1.64 9.63
N ALA A 664 9.08 -0.87 10.09
CA ALA A 664 9.60 -1.00 11.44
C ALA A 664 9.96 0.35 12.03
N SER A 665 9.51 0.60 13.27
CA SER A 665 10.08 1.67 14.07
C SER A 665 11.53 1.34 14.44
N TRP A 666 12.25 2.34 14.94
CA TRP A 666 13.61 2.14 15.46
C TRP A 666 13.68 1.16 16.65
N THR A 667 12.54 0.87 17.29
CA THR A 667 12.39 -0.05 18.42
C THR A 667 12.07 -1.48 18.01
N GLU A 668 11.90 -1.75 16.72
CA GLU A 668 11.45 -3.04 16.17
C GLU A 668 12.47 -3.62 15.19
N PRO A 669 13.68 -3.99 15.65
CA PRO A 669 14.75 -4.42 14.75
C PRO A 669 14.43 -5.73 14.00
N ASP A 670 13.54 -6.55 14.55
CA ASP A 670 13.32 -7.92 14.10
C ASP A 670 12.54 -8.03 12.77
N VAL A 671 11.82 -6.97 12.38
CA VAL A 671 11.04 -6.95 11.13
C VAL A 671 11.97 -7.11 9.92
N ASP A 672 13.13 -6.44 9.97
CA ASP A 672 14.10 -6.44 8.88
C ASP A 672 14.69 -7.83 8.64
N ALA A 673 15.07 -8.50 9.73
CA ALA A 673 15.52 -9.87 9.72
C ALA A 673 14.48 -10.86 9.23
N LEU A 674 13.21 -10.62 9.54
CA LEU A 674 12.11 -11.46 9.08
C LEU A 674 11.94 -11.37 7.56
N VAL A 675 11.90 -10.16 7.00
CA VAL A 675 11.66 -9.98 5.55
C VAL A 675 12.87 -10.32 4.69
N ARG A 676 14.10 -10.13 5.18
CA ARG A 676 15.34 -10.46 4.43
C ARG A 676 15.52 -11.95 4.14
N GLN A 677 14.78 -12.83 4.80
CA GLN A 677 14.74 -14.26 4.47
C GLN A 677 14.25 -14.51 3.03
N VAL A 678 13.44 -13.59 2.48
CA VAL A 678 12.97 -13.63 1.10
C VAL A 678 13.84 -12.69 0.24
N PRO A 679 14.58 -13.19 -0.76
CA PRO A 679 15.45 -12.38 -1.61
C PRO A 679 14.71 -11.22 -2.29
N GLY A 680 15.39 -10.08 -2.38
CA GLY A 680 14.84 -8.86 -3.00
C GLY A 680 13.88 -8.05 -2.12
N SER A 681 13.57 -8.52 -0.91
CA SER A 681 12.75 -7.78 0.06
C SER A 681 13.44 -6.53 0.59
N ALA A 682 12.65 -5.58 1.10
CA ALA A 682 13.15 -4.33 1.67
C ALA A 682 12.36 -3.94 2.93
N THR A 683 12.97 -3.12 3.78
CA THR A 683 12.37 -2.62 5.02
C THR A 683 12.42 -1.10 5.03
N ILE A 684 11.30 -0.47 5.37
CA ILE A 684 11.21 0.95 5.71
C ILE A 684 11.52 1.10 7.20
N ARG A 685 12.48 1.94 7.54
CA ARG A 685 12.78 2.29 8.93
C ARG A 685 12.13 3.63 9.28
N PHE A 686 11.30 3.68 10.30
CA PHE A 686 10.84 4.93 10.88
C PHE A 686 11.77 5.38 12.02
N GLU A 687 12.38 6.56 11.87
CA GLU A 687 13.25 7.23 12.87
C GLU A 687 12.40 7.85 14.00
N GLY A 688 11.62 7.02 14.67
CA GLY A 688 10.78 7.41 15.78
C GLY A 688 10.20 6.20 16.49
N HIS A 689 9.53 6.44 17.61
CA HIS A 689 8.81 5.40 18.34
C HIS A 689 7.46 5.11 17.68
N GLY A 690 7.03 3.85 17.76
CA GLY A 690 5.74 3.43 17.25
C GLY A 690 5.64 1.92 17.19
N HIS A 691 4.45 1.43 16.89
CA HIS A 691 4.15 0.03 16.62
C HIS A 691 2.97 -0.02 15.66
N GLY A 692 3.04 -0.83 14.60
CA GLY A 692 2.02 -0.82 13.55
C GLY A 692 1.91 0.56 12.90
N LEU A 693 2.97 0.98 12.19
CA LEU A 693 3.13 2.32 11.64
C LEU A 693 2.01 2.71 10.65
N TYR A 694 1.50 1.75 9.88
CA TYR A 694 0.40 1.98 8.93
C TYR A 694 -0.90 2.32 9.67
N LEU A 695 -1.26 1.52 10.69
CA LEU A 695 -2.46 1.75 11.50
C LEU A 695 -2.32 2.95 12.45
N SER A 696 -1.08 3.33 12.77
CA SER A 696 -0.75 4.57 13.49
C SER A 696 -0.85 5.82 12.61
N ALA A 697 -1.20 5.66 11.34
CA ALA A 697 -1.33 6.73 10.35
C ALA A 697 -0.01 7.48 10.08
N GLU A 698 1.14 6.79 10.15
CA GLU A 698 2.43 7.38 9.81
C GLU A 698 2.51 7.61 8.28
N PRO A 699 2.52 8.87 7.81
CA PRO A 699 2.34 9.18 6.40
C PRO A 699 3.36 8.59 5.42
N CYS A 700 4.63 8.60 5.79
CA CYS A 700 5.71 8.11 4.93
C CYS A 700 5.59 6.59 4.74
N THR A 701 5.32 5.87 5.82
CA THR A 701 5.02 4.43 5.81
C THR A 701 3.80 4.14 4.96
N ILE A 702 2.68 4.86 5.13
CA ILE A 702 1.49 4.68 4.31
C ILE A 702 1.81 4.84 2.82
N GLY A 703 2.57 5.87 2.43
CA GLY A 703 2.95 6.10 1.04
C GLY A 703 3.73 4.93 0.45
N HIS A 704 4.77 4.45 1.13
CA HIS A 704 5.55 3.31 0.66
C HIS A 704 4.77 1.99 0.67
N VAL A 705 3.96 1.73 1.69
CA VAL A 705 3.10 0.55 1.76
C VAL A 705 2.06 0.55 0.64
N ASN A 706 1.39 1.68 0.40
CA ASN A 706 0.42 1.82 -0.68
C ASN A 706 1.08 1.62 -2.06
N ARG A 707 2.28 2.17 -2.25
CA ARG A 707 3.08 2.01 -3.47
C ARG A 707 3.45 0.54 -3.73
N TYR A 708 3.91 -0.17 -2.71
CA TYR A 708 4.23 -1.59 -2.81
C TYR A 708 2.99 -2.45 -3.04
N LEU A 709 1.91 -2.27 -2.29
CA LEU A 709 0.68 -3.04 -2.47
C LEU A 709 0.06 -2.80 -3.86
N THR A 710 0.06 -1.56 -4.35
CA THR A 710 -0.53 -1.21 -5.64
C THR A 710 0.32 -1.66 -6.83
N TRP A 711 1.64 -1.43 -6.80
CA TRP A 711 2.50 -1.63 -7.98
C TRP A 711 3.65 -2.63 -7.77
N LEU A 712 3.72 -3.30 -6.62
CA LEU A 712 4.79 -4.22 -6.25
C LEU A 712 6.18 -3.55 -6.29
N LYS A 713 6.22 -2.25 -6.01
CA LYS A 713 7.46 -1.47 -5.95
C LYS A 713 7.92 -1.30 -4.52
N LEU A 714 9.05 -1.93 -4.21
CA LEU A 714 9.73 -1.75 -2.93
C LEU A 714 10.47 -0.41 -2.87
N PRO A 715 10.68 0.15 -1.67
CA PRO A 715 11.56 1.28 -1.48
C PRO A 715 13.02 0.90 -1.80
N PRO A 716 13.89 1.90 -2.05
CA PRO A 716 15.33 1.66 -2.14
C PRO A 716 15.86 1.05 -0.82
N PRO A 717 16.91 0.21 -0.85
CA PRO A 717 17.52 -0.33 0.35
C PRO A 717 17.92 0.77 1.34
N GLY A 718 17.54 0.59 2.61
CA GLY A 718 17.85 1.56 3.66
C GLY A 718 16.95 2.79 3.67
N ALA A 719 15.77 2.75 3.04
CA ALA A 719 14.80 3.83 3.12
C ALA A 719 14.40 4.15 4.57
N VAL A 720 14.44 5.45 4.89
CA VAL A 720 14.14 5.97 6.22
C VAL A 720 13.01 6.98 6.14
N CYS A 721 11.99 6.80 6.97
CA CYS A 721 10.94 7.77 7.25
C CYS A 721 11.30 8.55 8.51
N ARG A 722 11.29 9.87 8.45
CA ARG A 722 11.57 10.77 9.59
C ARG A 722 10.27 11.42 10.05
N SER A 723 10.10 11.54 11.36
CA SER A 723 8.98 12.24 12.00
C SER A 723 9.02 13.74 11.76
#